data_AF-A0A066XB10-F1
#
_entry.id   AF-A0A066XB10-F1
#
_cell.length_a   1.000
_cell.length_b   1.000
_cell.length_c   1.000
_cell.angle_alpha   90.00
_cell.angle_beta   90.00
_cell.angle_gamma   90.00
#
_symmetry.space_group_name_H-M   'P 1'
#
loop_
_entity.id
_entity.type
_entity.pdbx_description
1 polymer ?
#
loop_
_entity_poly.entity_id
_entity_poly.type
_entity_poly.pdbx_seq_one_letter_code
_entity_poly.pdbx_strand_id
1 'polypeptide(L)'
;MLPTYIPVQKVEARNGIVYAYRRLGPSEGIPLVLHMHVRASMGYWDPTFIRPIAAKRPVIMFDPPAVGQSSGGTKRTPTDICVMGDDLNAFLDALSLELIDLLGYSIGSMACQMSTLVKPARVRRLILVGADPSAPIPGEHFWPRTNPNLDRFIALQKSATEAEWQNAYKLTFFRNDEQGRAACDAYFERIRKSEFNERAADGGLPAFNDVESFMLQLGSIKHWCLPGDKNKHSFYRLHELTMPVLVMTGDDDYLVPTPRSYELMHAIPNCMLVIWPHAGHASIWQCALLATLLGLGEAVQRYNLTLTYAWDKQDGHGRPTYLINNDTPGPVLTVDEDETLEAFVDNQLQIETTIHWHGIYQINEPWNDGVPGVTQWATEPRDNYTYRFTPQGQYGSYFYHGHFGPAFSDGQRGPIWIRPANWRPRPYELISSNEDDICAMRKAENNPRHIIIADWNDQPMDMYLIRFRDTGYIPACANSLTLNARGGTRCESARDLEDAGGPGRNERGCLWQVPGHKYVNIDYCTDTHPELEVVQANPGEEWIWINFIHSGAHHSLAISIDEHEFWVVAADGEFVYPQKVVRTHVNLGERTSILVRLDKPNGDYALRLHSLRAEQIIQGAGILRYPTTKDMSKHTNKSVPDTKPWLHLNGSVVNPQDRVMDESLLAPYPPRPPPESADFTLKFMVNKTGPSTWVLNAAPHEFFRQNVPPILWNEKSCGKTCWANGLLRNGSVVDLIIENGADIDSNHPFHKHNHKVWVIGQGDGGFPWPDVKDAMKNGGAKYFNLINPPRRDGFTLYAGEGKFVVVRYEIYFPAVSMLHCHMIHHFAASIPLLSLCFYFKLIATLERTTGYFS
;
A
#
# COMPACT_ATOMS: atom_id res chain seq x y z
N MET A 1 -29.17 -19.62 -26.28
CA MET A 1 -29.17 -21.05 -25.92
C MET A 1 -29.23 -21.13 -24.41
N LEU A 2 -30.19 -21.85 -23.82
CA LEU A 2 -30.16 -22.14 -22.38
C LEU A 2 -28.87 -22.92 -22.09
N PRO A 3 -28.11 -22.59 -21.04
CA PRO A 3 -26.87 -23.29 -20.75
C PRO A 3 -27.18 -24.76 -20.44
N THR A 4 -26.40 -25.66 -21.01
CA THR A 4 -26.55 -27.11 -20.82
C THR A 4 -26.32 -27.44 -19.34
N TYR A 5 -27.31 -28.07 -18.70
CA TYR A 5 -27.23 -28.47 -17.28
C TYR A 5 -25.94 -29.24 -16.98
N ILE A 6 -25.22 -28.87 -15.92
CA ILE A 6 -23.97 -29.54 -15.52
C ILE A 6 -24.29 -30.76 -14.63
N PRO A 7 -23.95 -31.98 -15.08
CA PRO A 7 -24.27 -33.21 -14.35
C PRO A 7 -23.61 -33.27 -12.96
N VAL A 8 -24.34 -33.87 -12.02
CA VAL A 8 -23.86 -34.15 -10.66
C VAL A 8 -23.03 -35.42 -10.64
N GLN A 9 -21.89 -35.37 -9.95
CA GLN A 9 -21.03 -36.52 -9.66
C GLN A 9 -21.30 -37.02 -8.24
N LYS A 10 -20.97 -38.29 -7.97
CA LYS A 10 -21.13 -38.91 -6.66
C LYS A 10 -19.83 -39.54 -6.19
N VAL A 11 -19.52 -39.43 -4.90
CA VAL A 11 -18.39 -40.10 -4.26
C VAL A 11 -18.82 -40.68 -2.92
N GLU A 12 -18.47 -41.93 -2.67
CA GLU A 12 -18.68 -42.58 -1.37
C GLU A 12 -17.48 -42.30 -0.45
N ALA A 13 -17.75 -41.72 0.72
CA ALA A 13 -16.74 -41.42 1.72
C ALA A 13 -16.69 -42.49 2.81
N ARG A 14 -15.61 -42.53 3.59
CA ARG A 14 -15.41 -43.52 4.67
C ARG A 14 -16.42 -43.42 5.80
N ASN A 15 -17.03 -42.24 5.96
CA ASN A 15 -18.17 -42.10 6.84
C ASN A 15 -19.41 -42.79 6.24
N GLY A 16 -19.42 -43.42 5.07
CA GLY A 16 -20.61 -44.09 4.50
C GLY A 16 -21.66 -43.11 3.98
N ILE A 17 -21.31 -41.85 3.76
CA ILE A 17 -22.12 -40.89 3.01
C ILE A 17 -21.70 -40.94 1.54
N VAL A 18 -22.69 -40.92 0.65
CA VAL A 18 -22.50 -40.71 -0.78
C VAL A 18 -22.73 -39.24 -1.05
N TYR A 19 -21.65 -38.49 -1.22
CA TYR A 19 -21.68 -37.04 -1.47
C TYR A 19 -21.95 -36.76 -2.94
N ALA A 20 -22.92 -35.89 -3.21
CA ALA A 20 -23.14 -35.28 -4.50
C ALA A 20 -22.28 -34.02 -4.64
N TYR A 21 -21.58 -33.88 -5.77
CA TYR A 21 -20.73 -32.74 -6.03
C TYR A 21 -20.63 -32.40 -7.53
N ARG A 22 -20.13 -31.21 -7.83
CA ARG A 22 -19.72 -30.80 -9.17
C ARG A 22 -18.30 -30.28 -9.14
N ARG A 23 -17.55 -30.59 -10.19
CA ARG A 23 -16.24 -30.02 -10.47
C ARG A 23 -16.35 -29.11 -11.69
N LEU A 24 -15.86 -27.89 -11.57
CA LEU A 24 -15.84 -26.89 -12.62
C LEU A 24 -14.42 -26.38 -12.83
N GLY A 25 -14.17 -25.84 -14.01
CA GLY A 25 -12.88 -25.25 -14.36
C GLY A 25 -11.81 -26.24 -14.78
N PRO A 26 -10.53 -25.81 -14.80
CA PRO A 26 -9.39 -26.66 -15.12
C PRO A 26 -9.31 -27.92 -14.26
N SER A 27 -8.70 -28.98 -14.79
CA SER A 27 -8.45 -30.23 -14.05
C SER A 27 -7.26 -30.15 -13.09
N GLU A 28 -6.37 -29.18 -13.28
CA GLU A 28 -5.12 -28.98 -12.53
C GLU A 28 -5.14 -27.67 -11.74
N GLY A 29 -4.34 -27.62 -10.67
CA GLY A 29 -4.25 -26.48 -9.75
C GLY A 29 -4.92 -26.74 -8.40
N ILE A 30 -4.83 -25.76 -7.49
CA ILE A 30 -5.40 -25.87 -6.14
C ILE A 30 -6.92 -25.67 -6.24
N PRO A 31 -7.76 -26.65 -5.87
CA PRO A 31 -9.20 -26.50 -5.95
C PRO A 31 -9.73 -25.55 -4.88
N LEU A 32 -10.73 -24.74 -5.25
CA LEU A 32 -11.57 -24.03 -4.29
C LEU A 32 -12.78 -24.90 -3.96
N VAL A 33 -12.90 -25.33 -2.70
CA VAL A 33 -14.03 -26.14 -2.22
C VAL A 33 -15.06 -25.23 -1.54
N LEU A 34 -16.34 -25.39 -1.91
CA LEU A 34 -17.43 -24.50 -1.52
C LEU A 34 -18.46 -25.23 -0.65
N HIS A 35 -18.63 -24.79 0.60
CA HIS A 35 -19.65 -25.27 1.51
C HIS A 35 -20.82 -24.29 1.62
N MET A 36 -22.01 -24.75 1.22
CA MET A 36 -23.21 -23.93 1.13
C MET A 36 -23.83 -23.55 2.49
N HIS A 37 -24.64 -22.49 2.48
CA HIS A 37 -25.44 -22.03 3.60
C HIS A 37 -26.61 -22.95 3.97
N VAL A 38 -27.27 -22.63 5.08
CA VAL A 38 -28.39 -23.42 5.61
C VAL A 38 -29.50 -23.57 4.58
N ARG A 39 -30.08 -24.78 4.51
CA ARG A 39 -31.21 -25.17 3.65
C ARG A 39 -30.98 -25.15 2.13
N ALA A 40 -29.86 -24.65 1.64
CA ALA A 40 -29.55 -24.66 0.21
C ALA A 40 -28.72 -25.87 -0.21
N SER A 41 -29.04 -26.41 -1.39
CA SER A 41 -28.17 -27.31 -2.14
C SER A 41 -27.11 -26.53 -2.94
N MET A 42 -26.13 -27.23 -3.50
CA MET A 42 -25.13 -26.66 -4.41
C MET A 42 -25.74 -25.97 -5.65
N GLY A 43 -27.01 -26.22 -5.97
CA GLY A 43 -27.74 -25.54 -7.04
C GLY A 43 -27.99 -24.05 -6.80
N TYR A 44 -27.88 -23.59 -5.55
CA TYR A 44 -28.09 -22.18 -5.17
C TYR A 44 -26.83 -21.31 -5.25
N TRP A 45 -25.68 -21.86 -5.66
CA TRP A 45 -24.50 -21.04 -5.94
C TRP A 45 -24.80 -20.13 -7.14
N ASP A 46 -24.56 -18.83 -7.00
CA ASP A 46 -24.84 -17.88 -8.08
C ASP A 46 -23.88 -18.11 -9.27
N PRO A 47 -24.39 -18.37 -10.49
CA PRO A 47 -23.52 -18.55 -11.66
C PRO A 47 -22.66 -17.32 -11.97
N THR A 48 -23.08 -16.10 -11.61
CA THR A 48 -22.23 -14.90 -11.80
C THR A 48 -21.05 -14.86 -10.85
N PHE A 49 -21.15 -15.54 -9.71
CA PHE A 49 -20.08 -15.70 -8.75
C PHE A 49 -19.15 -16.85 -9.14
N ILE A 50 -19.72 -18.00 -9.51
CA ILE A 50 -18.94 -19.22 -9.77
C ILE A 50 -18.17 -19.17 -11.08
N ARG A 51 -18.79 -18.68 -12.17
CA ARG A 51 -18.18 -18.74 -13.52
C ARG A 51 -16.83 -18.03 -13.60
N PRO A 52 -16.66 -16.79 -13.10
CA PRO A 52 -15.37 -16.11 -13.18
C PRO A 52 -14.26 -16.85 -12.43
N ILE A 53 -14.60 -17.52 -11.33
CA ILE A 53 -13.65 -18.29 -10.52
C ILE A 53 -13.29 -19.59 -11.24
N ALA A 54 -14.31 -20.34 -11.68
CA ALA A 54 -14.14 -21.60 -12.40
C ALA A 54 -13.40 -21.42 -13.74
N ALA A 55 -13.47 -20.23 -14.36
CA ALA A 55 -12.70 -19.92 -15.56
C ALA A 55 -11.17 -19.92 -15.31
N LYS A 56 -10.73 -19.66 -14.08
CA LYS A 56 -9.31 -19.49 -13.72
C LYS A 56 -8.73 -20.65 -12.92
N ARG A 57 -9.54 -21.43 -12.20
CA ARG A 57 -9.08 -22.47 -11.28
C ARG A 57 -10.12 -23.58 -11.06
N PRO A 58 -9.71 -24.77 -10.58
CA PRO A 58 -10.67 -25.81 -10.24
C PRO A 58 -11.59 -25.34 -9.10
N VAL A 59 -12.89 -25.56 -9.25
CA VAL A 59 -13.91 -25.28 -8.24
C VAL A 59 -14.71 -26.55 -7.96
N ILE A 60 -14.90 -26.86 -6.69
CA ILE A 60 -15.68 -28.01 -6.23
C ILE A 60 -16.81 -27.50 -5.34
N MET A 61 -18.04 -27.64 -5.80
CA MET A 61 -19.24 -27.41 -5.01
C MET A 61 -19.85 -28.76 -4.66
N PHE A 62 -20.39 -28.90 -3.45
CA PHE A 62 -20.96 -30.16 -3.00
C PHE A 62 -22.20 -29.93 -2.14
N ASP A 63 -23.02 -30.98 -2.07
CA ASP A 63 -24.14 -31.06 -1.16
C ASP A 63 -23.68 -31.70 0.17
N PRO A 64 -23.85 -31.03 1.33
CA PRO A 64 -23.61 -31.65 2.63
C PRO A 64 -24.53 -32.86 2.89
N PRO A 65 -24.27 -33.67 3.94
CA PRO A 65 -25.13 -34.81 4.28
C PRO A 65 -26.59 -34.38 4.48
N ALA A 66 -27.53 -35.19 3.96
CA ALA A 66 -28.97 -34.91 4.02
C ALA A 66 -29.40 -33.56 3.39
N VAL A 67 -28.64 -33.08 2.41
CA VAL A 67 -28.96 -31.91 1.58
C VAL A 67 -28.90 -32.32 0.12
N GLY A 68 -29.80 -31.77 -0.71
CA GLY A 68 -29.75 -31.93 -2.16
C GLY A 68 -29.73 -33.39 -2.60
N GLN A 69 -28.68 -33.79 -3.32
CA GLN A 69 -28.53 -35.13 -3.87
C GLN A 69 -27.58 -36.05 -3.07
N SER A 70 -27.05 -35.57 -1.94
CA SER A 70 -26.22 -36.37 -1.03
C SER A 70 -27.06 -37.34 -0.19
N SER A 71 -26.50 -38.50 0.14
CA SER A 71 -27.17 -39.48 1.00
C SER A 71 -27.13 -39.08 2.49
N GLY A 72 -27.72 -39.91 3.36
CA GLY A 72 -27.76 -39.71 4.82
C GLY A 72 -29.18 -39.64 5.37
N GLY A 73 -30.07 -38.90 4.71
CA GLY A 73 -31.45 -38.65 5.17
C GLY A 73 -31.52 -38.07 6.61
N THR A 74 -32.73 -37.91 7.14
CA THR A 74 -32.95 -37.29 8.47
C THR A 74 -32.39 -38.11 9.64
N LYS A 75 -32.09 -39.39 9.43
CA LYS A 75 -31.48 -40.28 10.43
C LYS A 75 -29.98 -40.02 10.65
N ARG A 76 -29.34 -39.23 9.79
CA ARG A 76 -27.89 -39.02 9.81
C ARG A 76 -27.46 -37.56 9.69
N THR A 77 -28.39 -36.63 9.62
CA THR A 77 -28.05 -35.22 9.63
C THR A 77 -27.31 -34.88 10.94
N PRO A 78 -26.13 -34.24 10.86
CA PRO A 78 -25.39 -33.84 12.04
C PRO A 78 -26.25 -33.00 12.99
N THR A 79 -26.14 -33.27 14.29
CA THR A 79 -26.73 -32.46 15.37
C THR A 79 -25.71 -31.49 15.98
N ASP A 80 -24.49 -31.46 15.41
CA ASP A 80 -23.37 -30.65 15.87
C ASP A 80 -22.53 -30.19 14.67
N ILE A 81 -22.07 -28.93 14.69
CA ILE A 81 -21.18 -28.36 13.68
C ILE A 81 -19.81 -29.07 13.65
N CYS A 82 -19.34 -29.59 14.78
CA CYS A 82 -18.09 -30.37 14.81
C CYS A 82 -18.18 -31.58 13.87
N VAL A 83 -19.32 -32.29 13.92
CA VAL A 83 -19.60 -33.42 13.03
C VAL A 83 -19.69 -32.98 11.58
N MET A 84 -20.27 -31.79 11.30
CA MET A 84 -20.24 -31.23 9.94
C MET A 84 -18.80 -30.96 9.44
N GLY A 85 -17.90 -30.52 10.32
CA GLY A 85 -16.48 -30.36 10.00
C GLY A 85 -15.78 -31.69 9.71
N ASP A 86 -16.10 -32.74 10.47
CA ASP A 86 -15.60 -34.10 10.23
C ASP A 86 -16.13 -34.68 8.91
N ASP A 87 -17.42 -34.46 8.61
CA ASP A 87 -18.05 -34.88 7.37
C ASP A 87 -17.44 -34.16 6.16
N LEU A 88 -17.14 -32.87 6.27
CA LEU A 88 -16.39 -32.13 5.24
C LEU A 88 -15.00 -32.75 5.04
N ASN A 89 -14.28 -33.08 6.12
CA ASN A 89 -12.99 -33.75 6.01
C ASN A 89 -13.09 -35.14 5.36
N ALA A 90 -14.14 -35.91 5.66
CA ALA A 90 -14.40 -37.21 5.04
C ALA A 90 -14.69 -37.09 3.53
N PHE A 91 -15.44 -36.06 3.12
CA PHE A 91 -15.66 -35.74 1.71
C PHE A 91 -14.35 -35.36 0.98
N LEU A 92 -13.54 -34.48 1.59
CA LEU A 92 -12.24 -34.09 1.06
C LEU A 92 -11.27 -35.28 0.94
N ASP A 93 -11.29 -36.19 1.91
CA ASP A 93 -10.53 -37.44 1.87
C ASP A 93 -10.99 -38.35 0.73
N ALA A 94 -12.31 -38.47 0.51
CA ALA A 94 -12.87 -39.30 -0.55
C ALA A 94 -12.49 -38.81 -1.96
N LEU A 95 -12.27 -37.49 -2.11
CA LEU A 95 -11.76 -36.89 -3.34
C LEU A 95 -10.23 -36.86 -3.43
N SER A 96 -9.52 -37.38 -2.43
CA SER A 96 -8.05 -37.36 -2.34
C SER A 96 -7.46 -35.95 -2.48
N LEU A 97 -8.08 -34.96 -1.83
CA LEU A 97 -7.61 -33.57 -1.87
C LEU A 97 -6.66 -33.28 -0.70
N GLU A 98 -5.38 -33.06 -1.01
CA GLU A 98 -4.33 -32.83 -0.01
C GLU A 98 -4.14 -31.35 0.35
N LEU A 99 -4.30 -30.44 -0.63
CA LEU A 99 -4.19 -29.00 -0.45
C LEU A 99 -5.31 -28.27 -1.19
N ILE A 100 -6.07 -27.43 -0.49
CA ILE A 100 -7.24 -26.71 -1.02
C ILE A 100 -7.27 -25.25 -0.56
N ASP A 101 -8.03 -24.42 -1.26
CA ASP A 101 -8.63 -23.24 -0.64
C ASP A 101 -10.08 -23.58 -0.28
N LEU A 102 -10.56 -23.10 0.86
CA LEU A 102 -11.85 -23.48 1.41
C LEU A 102 -12.72 -22.25 1.64
N LEU A 103 -13.93 -22.24 1.08
CA LEU A 103 -14.92 -21.20 1.32
C LEU A 103 -16.17 -21.82 1.95
N GLY A 104 -16.51 -21.33 3.14
CA GLY A 104 -17.78 -21.60 3.79
C GLY A 104 -18.70 -20.40 3.69
N TYR A 105 -20.00 -20.66 3.61
CA TYR A 105 -21.03 -19.64 3.72
C TYR A 105 -22.04 -20.02 4.81
N SER A 106 -22.31 -19.11 5.76
CA SER A 106 -23.25 -19.29 6.87
C SER A 106 -22.87 -20.50 7.74
N ILE A 107 -23.79 -21.44 7.96
CA ILE A 107 -23.51 -22.73 8.61
C ILE A 107 -22.30 -23.47 7.97
N GLY A 108 -22.07 -23.27 6.67
CA GLY A 108 -20.89 -23.79 5.99
C GLY A 108 -19.59 -23.15 6.47
N SER A 109 -19.60 -21.87 6.83
CA SER A 109 -18.46 -21.19 7.47
C SER A 109 -18.15 -21.80 8.84
N MET A 110 -19.17 -22.13 9.63
CA MET A 110 -19.00 -22.77 10.93
C MET A 110 -18.37 -24.17 10.76
N ALA A 111 -18.86 -24.96 9.78
CA ALA A 111 -18.27 -26.26 9.45
C ALA A 111 -16.84 -26.16 8.90
N CYS A 112 -16.55 -25.14 8.09
CA CYS A 112 -15.20 -24.89 7.56
C CYS A 112 -14.19 -24.50 8.64
N GLN A 113 -14.60 -23.71 9.65
CA GLN A 113 -13.79 -23.46 10.84
C GLN A 113 -13.38 -24.78 11.49
N MET A 114 -14.36 -25.65 11.78
CA MET A 114 -14.12 -26.92 12.45
C MET A 114 -13.27 -27.88 11.60
N SER A 115 -13.55 -28.01 10.31
CA SER A 115 -12.76 -28.83 9.38
C SER A 115 -11.29 -28.38 9.34
N THR A 116 -11.06 -27.07 9.30
CA THR A 116 -9.71 -26.47 9.27
C THR A 116 -8.98 -26.65 10.60
N LEU A 117 -9.67 -26.48 11.74
CA LEU A 117 -9.08 -26.73 13.07
C LEU A 117 -8.67 -28.19 13.30
N VAL A 118 -9.28 -29.13 12.58
CA VAL A 118 -8.92 -30.56 12.64
C VAL A 118 -7.77 -30.89 11.68
N LYS A 119 -7.75 -30.30 10.47
CA LYS A 119 -6.70 -30.53 9.46
C LYS A 119 -6.16 -29.22 8.88
N PRO A 120 -5.42 -28.39 9.65
CA PRO A 120 -5.03 -27.04 9.22
C PRO A 120 -4.09 -27.04 8.01
N ALA A 121 -3.18 -28.03 7.93
CA ALA A 121 -2.21 -28.15 6.83
C ALA A 121 -2.84 -28.39 5.45
N ARG A 122 -4.12 -28.84 5.40
CA ARG A 122 -4.84 -29.06 4.14
C ARG A 122 -5.37 -27.76 3.54
N VAL A 123 -5.57 -26.73 4.35
CA VAL A 123 -6.23 -25.49 3.92
C VAL A 123 -5.17 -24.40 3.75
N ARG A 124 -4.90 -24.03 2.50
CA ARG A 124 -3.96 -22.96 2.17
C ARG A 124 -4.54 -21.58 2.47
N ARG A 125 -5.83 -21.37 2.17
CA ARG A 125 -6.59 -20.14 2.45
C ARG A 125 -8.01 -20.48 2.86
N LEU A 126 -8.53 -19.75 3.85
CA LEU A 126 -9.88 -19.95 4.38
C LEU A 126 -10.74 -18.69 4.16
N ILE A 127 -11.95 -18.87 3.63
CA ILE A 127 -12.89 -17.78 3.40
C ILE A 127 -14.19 -18.10 4.16
N LEU A 128 -14.62 -17.18 5.01
CA LEU A 128 -15.76 -17.33 5.90
C LEU A 128 -16.78 -16.23 5.60
N VAL A 129 -17.90 -16.60 4.97
CA VAL A 129 -18.97 -15.67 4.63
C VAL A 129 -20.12 -15.79 5.64
N GLY A 130 -20.63 -14.67 6.16
CA GLY A 130 -21.75 -14.64 7.11
C GLY A 130 -21.50 -15.53 8.32
N ALA A 131 -20.34 -15.35 8.95
CA ALA A 131 -19.78 -16.29 9.92
C ALA A 131 -19.65 -15.67 11.31
N ASP A 132 -19.83 -16.52 12.33
CA ASP A 132 -19.50 -16.26 13.73
C ASP A 132 -18.64 -17.41 14.29
N PRO A 133 -17.95 -17.18 15.42
CA PRO A 133 -17.37 -18.27 16.17
C PRO A 133 -18.39 -18.91 17.10
N SER A 134 -18.11 -20.14 17.57
CA SER A 134 -18.94 -20.83 18.56
C SER A 134 -19.17 -19.96 19.81
N ALA A 135 -20.24 -20.20 20.56
CA ALA A 135 -20.48 -19.43 21.77
C ALA A 135 -19.42 -19.70 22.86
N PRO A 136 -18.87 -18.63 23.49
CA PRO A 136 -18.00 -18.73 24.64
C PRO A 136 -18.85 -18.91 25.90
N ILE A 137 -18.19 -19.27 26.98
CA ILE A 137 -18.72 -19.17 28.34
C ILE A 137 -19.17 -17.72 28.60
N PRO A 138 -20.35 -17.49 29.22
CA PRO A 138 -20.83 -16.14 29.52
C PRO A 138 -19.78 -15.32 30.26
N GLY A 139 -19.49 -14.12 29.73
CA GLY A 139 -18.46 -13.21 30.27
C GLY A 139 -17.07 -13.34 29.65
N GLU A 140 -16.79 -14.36 28.82
CA GLU A 140 -15.48 -14.53 28.17
C GLU A 140 -15.40 -13.93 26.74
N HIS A 141 -16.48 -13.31 26.25
CA HIS A 141 -16.45 -12.57 24.99
C HIS A 141 -15.71 -11.24 25.18
N PHE A 142 -14.87 -10.89 24.21
CA PHE A 142 -14.10 -9.63 24.20
C PHE A 142 -14.69 -8.57 23.26
N TRP A 143 -15.76 -8.92 22.53
CA TRP A 143 -16.52 -8.00 21.69
C TRP A 143 -18.03 -8.08 22.02
N PRO A 144 -18.78 -6.97 21.96
CA PRO A 144 -20.23 -6.98 22.18
C PRO A 144 -20.97 -7.92 21.23
N ARG A 145 -21.80 -8.79 21.79
CA ARG A 145 -22.54 -9.82 21.07
C ARG A 145 -24.00 -9.43 20.89
N THR A 146 -24.40 -9.09 19.66
CA THR A 146 -25.82 -8.96 19.27
C THR A 146 -26.42 -10.35 19.05
N ASN A 147 -27.69 -10.53 19.44
CA ASN A 147 -28.40 -11.79 19.25
C ASN A 147 -28.98 -11.91 17.83
N PRO A 148 -28.98 -13.10 17.22
CA PRO A 148 -29.70 -13.36 15.97
C PRO A 148 -31.19 -13.03 16.06
N ASN A 149 -31.79 -12.61 14.95
CA ASN A 149 -33.22 -12.33 14.89
C ASN A 149 -34.02 -13.63 14.71
N LEU A 150 -34.71 -14.07 15.76
CA LEU A 150 -35.45 -15.34 15.79
C LEU A 150 -36.63 -15.37 14.79
N ASP A 151 -37.26 -14.24 14.51
CA ASP A 151 -38.42 -14.18 13.60
C ASP A 151 -38.02 -14.57 12.16
N ARG A 152 -36.78 -14.26 11.76
CA ARG A 152 -36.23 -14.66 10.45
C ARG A 152 -36.09 -16.18 10.36
N PHE A 153 -35.61 -16.83 11.42
CA PHE A 153 -35.54 -18.30 11.48
C PHE A 153 -36.93 -18.94 11.46
N ILE A 154 -37.92 -18.33 12.12
CA ILE A 154 -39.32 -18.78 12.09
C ILE A 154 -39.90 -18.66 10.68
N ALA A 155 -39.58 -17.59 9.95
CA ALA A 155 -40.02 -17.42 8.56
C ALA A 155 -39.45 -18.53 7.66
N LEU A 156 -38.17 -18.87 7.81
CA LEU A 156 -37.59 -20.03 7.12
C LEU A 156 -38.35 -21.30 7.51
N GLN A 157 -38.50 -21.59 8.81
CA GLN A 157 -39.16 -22.82 9.29
C GLN A 157 -40.58 -23.02 8.72
N LYS A 158 -41.35 -21.94 8.55
CA LYS A 158 -42.73 -21.99 8.05
C LYS A 158 -42.86 -22.11 6.53
N SER A 159 -41.78 -21.88 5.78
CA SER A 159 -41.83 -21.97 4.31
C SER A 159 -41.84 -23.42 3.83
N ALA A 160 -42.90 -23.85 3.15
CA ALA A 160 -43.04 -25.21 2.62
C ALA A 160 -43.09 -25.24 1.09
N THR A 161 -43.62 -24.18 0.47
CA THR A 161 -43.69 -24.02 -0.99
C THR A 161 -42.54 -23.18 -1.53
N GLU A 162 -42.28 -23.25 -2.84
CA GLU A 162 -41.24 -22.46 -3.50
C GLU A 162 -41.46 -20.94 -3.32
N ALA A 163 -42.71 -20.47 -3.39
CA ALA A 163 -43.04 -19.06 -3.21
C ALA A 163 -42.83 -18.59 -1.75
N GLU A 164 -43.22 -19.41 -0.77
CA GLU A 164 -42.95 -19.13 0.64
C GLU A 164 -41.45 -19.13 0.93
N TRP A 165 -40.70 -20.05 0.32
CA TRP A 165 -39.25 -20.11 0.46
C TRP A 165 -38.58 -18.86 -0.09
N GLN A 166 -38.94 -18.42 -1.29
CA GLN A 166 -38.41 -17.18 -1.88
C GLN A 166 -38.69 -15.96 -0.99
N ASN A 167 -39.90 -15.87 -0.44
CA ASN A 167 -40.28 -14.77 0.46
C ASN A 167 -39.50 -14.83 1.78
N ALA A 168 -39.37 -16.02 2.39
CA ALA A 168 -38.58 -16.21 3.60
C ALA A 168 -37.10 -15.91 3.37
N TYR A 169 -36.54 -16.33 2.22
CA TYR A 169 -35.16 -16.07 1.83
C TYR A 169 -34.92 -14.57 1.62
N LYS A 170 -35.81 -13.87 0.91
CA LYS A 170 -35.75 -12.42 0.72
C LYS A 170 -35.77 -11.68 2.05
N LEU A 171 -36.66 -12.08 2.96
CA LEU A 171 -36.77 -11.51 4.29
C LEU A 171 -35.51 -11.77 5.14
N THR A 172 -34.84 -12.89 4.96
CA THR A 172 -33.85 -13.39 5.92
C THR A 172 -32.42 -13.17 5.49
N PHE A 173 -32.13 -13.37 4.19
CA PHE A 173 -30.79 -13.31 3.65
C PHE A 173 -30.44 -11.91 3.12
N PHE A 174 -31.41 -11.17 2.61
CA PHE A 174 -31.19 -9.83 2.08
C PHE A 174 -31.63 -8.77 3.08
N ARG A 175 -31.07 -7.58 2.92
CA ARG A 175 -31.48 -6.40 3.69
C ARG A 175 -32.95 -6.08 3.43
N ASN A 176 -33.69 -5.67 4.48
CA ASN A 176 -35.14 -5.45 4.38
C ASN A 176 -35.51 -4.06 3.86
N ASP A 177 -34.85 -3.62 2.79
CA ASP A 177 -35.12 -2.36 2.09
C ASP A 177 -35.38 -2.62 0.59
N GLU A 178 -35.63 -1.57 -0.17
CA GLU A 178 -35.96 -1.68 -1.59
C GLU A 178 -34.82 -2.31 -2.39
N GLN A 179 -33.58 -1.91 -2.12
CA GLN A 179 -32.39 -2.41 -2.80
C GLN A 179 -32.14 -3.90 -2.50
N GLY A 180 -32.24 -4.31 -1.23
CA GLY A 180 -32.09 -5.71 -0.83
C GLY A 180 -33.17 -6.61 -1.43
N ARG A 181 -34.43 -6.14 -1.48
CA ARG A 181 -35.52 -6.87 -2.15
C ARG A 181 -35.28 -7.03 -3.64
N ALA A 182 -34.88 -5.97 -4.34
CA ALA A 182 -34.55 -6.01 -5.76
C ALA A 182 -33.35 -6.92 -6.06
N ALA A 183 -32.31 -6.88 -5.22
CA ALA A 183 -31.15 -7.76 -5.34
C ALA A 183 -31.52 -9.24 -5.17
N CYS A 184 -32.43 -9.55 -4.24
CA CYS A 184 -32.96 -10.91 -4.06
C CYS A 184 -33.74 -11.40 -5.28
N ASP A 185 -34.58 -10.54 -5.86
CA ASP A 185 -35.35 -10.88 -7.07
C ASP A 185 -34.41 -11.15 -8.25
N ALA A 186 -33.40 -10.30 -8.44
CA ALA A 186 -32.37 -10.49 -9.44
C ALA A 186 -31.56 -11.78 -9.21
N TYR A 187 -31.25 -12.13 -7.96
CA TYR A 187 -30.58 -13.37 -7.61
C TYR A 187 -31.41 -14.60 -8.02
N PHE A 188 -32.70 -14.65 -7.65
CA PHE A 188 -33.54 -15.80 -8.01
C PHE A 188 -33.74 -15.93 -9.53
N GLU A 189 -33.80 -14.81 -10.26
CA GLU A 189 -33.81 -14.85 -11.73
C GLU A 189 -32.56 -15.52 -12.32
N ARG A 190 -31.39 -15.29 -11.72
CA ARG A 190 -30.15 -15.95 -12.13
C ARG A 190 -30.17 -17.43 -11.78
N ILE A 191 -30.63 -17.78 -10.58
CA ILE A 191 -30.71 -19.17 -10.12
C ILE A 191 -31.68 -20.00 -10.99
N ARG A 192 -32.84 -19.47 -11.36
CA ARG A 192 -33.79 -20.16 -12.27
C ARG A 192 -33.13 -20.56 -13.59
N LYS A 193 -32.27 -19.69 -14.13
CA LYS A 193 -31.59 -19.86 -15.43
C LYS A 193 -30.21 -20.52 -15.31
N SER A 194 -29.80 -20.88 -14.09
CA SER A 194 -28.47 -21.42 -13.82
C SER A 194 -28.30 -22.82 -14.39
N GLU A 195 -27.13 -23.10 -14.94
CA GLU A 195 -26.69 -24.44 -15.34
C GLU A 195 -26.51 -25.39 -14.14
N PHE A 196 -26.51 -24.86 -12.92
CA PHE A 196 -26.47 -25.62 -11.68
C PHE A 196 -27.86 -26.06 -11.23
N ASN A 197 -28.93 -25.54 -11.82
CA ASN A 197 -30.31 -25.82 -11.46
C ASN A 197 -30.86 -26.99 -12.29
N GLU A 198 -31.14 -28.11 -11.63
CA GLU A 198 -31.73 -29.30 -12.25
C GLU A 198 -33.16 -29.10 -12.75
N ARG A 199 -33.83 -28.03 -12.30
CA ARG A 199 -35.17 -27.63 -12.70
C ARG A 199 -35.18 -26.44 -13.66
N ALA A 200 -34.03 -26.01 -14.18
CA ALA A 200 -33.98 -24.86 -15.09
C ALA A 200 -34.87 -25.02 -16.34
N ALA A 201 -35.06 -26.25 -16.82
CA ALA A 201 -35.88 -26.54 -17.99
C ALA A 201 -37.40 -26.35 -17.77
N ASP A 202 -37.88 -26.49 -16.53
CA ASP A 202 -39.29 -26.29 -16.16
C ASP A 202 -39.57 -24.89 -15.57
N GLY A 203 -38.52 -24.06 -15.43
CA GLY A 203 -38.58 -22.70 -14.89
C GLY A 203 -38.60 -22.62 -13.36
N GLY A 204 -38.51 -23.76 -12.66
CA GLY A 204 -38.49 -23.83 -11.19
C GLY A 204 -37.12 -23.50 -10.58
N LEU A 205 -37.10 -23.36 -9.25
CA LEU A 205 -35.84 -23.26 -8.48
C LEU A 205 -35.25 -24.64 -8.19
N PRO A 206 -33.92 -24.72 -7.89
CA PRO A 206 -33.31 -25.93 -7.36
C PRO A 206 -34.09 -26.45 -6.15
N ALA A 207 -34.04 -27.75 -5.90
CA ALA A 207 -34.62 -28.30 -4.68
C ALA A 207 -33.91 -27.70 -3.45
N PHE A 208 -34.68 -27.08 -2.55
CA PHE A 208 -34.23 -26.67 -1.22
C PHE A 208 -34.51 -27.78 -0.20
N ASN A 209 -33.76 -27.76 0.90
CA ASN A 209 -33.85 -28.81 1.90
C ASN A 209 -35.25 -28.85 2.55
N ASP A 210 -35.78 -30.05 2.75
CA ASP A 210 -37.07 -30.26 3.38
C ASP A 210 -37.07 -29.75 4.84
N VAL A 211 -38.25 -29.53 5.41
CA VAL A 211 -38.39 -28.93 6.74
C VAL A 211 -37.76 -29.82 7.83
N GLU A 212 -37.87 -31.15 7.72
CA GLU A 212 -37.31 -32.07 8.73
C GLU A 212 -35.78 -31.98 8.75
N SER A 213 -35.16 -32.04 7.56
CA SER A 213 -33.70 -31.89 7.41
C SER A 213 -33.21 -30.50 7.81
N PHE A 214 -33.98 -29.45 7.52
CA PHE A 214 -33.68 -28.08 7.99
C PHE A 214 -33.73 -27.95 9.51
N MET A 215 -34.70 -28.60 10.18
CA MET A 215 -34.79 -28.58 11.64
C MET A 215 -33.56 -29.22 12.32
N LEU A 216 -32.93 -30.19 11.67
CA LEU A 216 -31.69 -30.80 12.15
C LEU A 216 -30.49 -29.85 11.99
N GLN A 217 -30.39 -29.12 10.86
CA GLN A 217 -29.41 -28.04 10.70
C GLN A 217 -29.59 -26.94 11.75
N LEU A 218 -30.84 -26.56 12.06
CA LEU A 218 -31.14 -25.64 13.15
C LEU A 218 -30.75 -26.18 14.53
N GLY A 219 -30.86 -27.49 14.75
CA GLY A 219 -30.36 -28.14 15.95
C GLY A 219 -28.85 -27.93 16.12
N SER A 220 -28.08 -28.11 15.05
CA SER A 220 -26.63 -27.85 15.04
C SER A 220 -26.29 -26.39 15.31
N ILE A 221 -27.01 -25.43 14.70
CA ILE A 221 -26.81 -23.99 14.96
C ILE A 221 -27.16 -23.66 16.42
N LYS A 222 -28.24 -24.21 16.96
CA LYS A 222 -28.58 -24.01 18.38
C LYS A 222 -27.47 -24.54 19.29
N HIS A 223 -26.88 -25.69 18.97
CA HIS A 223 -25.76 -26.22 19.73
C HIS A 223 -24.52 -25.31 19.64
N TRP A 224 -24.21 -24.79 18.45
CA TRP A 224 -23.12 -23.82 18.22
C TRP A 224 -23.26 -22.53 19.06
N CYS A 225 -24.51 -22.10 19.29
CA CYS A 225 -24.83 -20.94 20.09
C CYS A 225 -24.81 -21.19 21.61
N LEU A 226 -24.58 -22.43 22.07
CA LEU A 226 -24.43 -22.76 23.49
C LEU A 226 -22.94 -22.80 23.88
N PRO A 227 -22.57 -22.37 25.09
CA PRO A 227 -21.21 -22.58 25.60
C PRO A 227 -20.88 -24.06 25.68
N GLY A 228 -19.61 -24.43 25.45
CA GLY A 228 -19.19 -25.83 25.54
C GLY A 228 -17.69 -26.00 25.77
N ASP A 229 -17.19 -27.19 25.44
CA ASP A 229 -15.81 -27.62 25.73
C ASP A 229 -14.79 -26.72 25.01
N LYS A 230 -13.89 -26.09 25.78
CA LYS A 230 -12.85 -25.20 25.27
C LYS A 230 -11.94 -25.87 24.23
N ASN A 231 -11.76 -27.19 24.29
CA ASN A 231 -10.93 -27.93 23.35
C ASN A 231 -11.65 -28.26 22.03
N LYS A 232 -12.98 -28.08 21.98
CA LYS A 232 -13.80 -28.42 20.80
C LYS A 232 -14.42 -27.19 20.14
N HIS A 233 -14.68 -26.14 20.90
CA HIS A 233 -15.35 -24.94 20.41
C HIS A 233 -14.38 -24.06 19.63
N SER A 234 -14.81 -23.58 18.45
CA SER A 234 -13.95 -22.79 17.57
C SER A 234 -13.46 -21.52 18.24
N PHE A 235 -14.30 -20.84 19.03
CA PHE A 235 -13.97 -19.58 19.71
C PHE A 235 -12.65 -19.62 20.47
N TYR A 236 -12.36 -20.71 21.16
CA TYR A 236 -11.15 -20.86 21.97
C TYR A 236 -9.93 -21.28 21.15
N ARG A 237 -10.14 -21.71 19.91
CA ARG A 237 -9.14 -22.32 19.03
C ARG A 237 -8.88 -21.52 17.77
N LEU A 238 -9.56 -20.40 17.56
CA LEU A 238 -9.40 -19.55 16.37
C LEU A 238 -7.95 -19.12 16.14
N HIS A 239 -7.17 -18.95 17.20
CA HIS A 239 -5.75 -18.61 17.13
C HIS A 239 -4.88 -19.70 16.47
N GLU A 240 -5.38 -20.94 16.39
CA GLU A 240 -4.74 -22.06 15.69
C GLU A 240 -4.88 -21.95 14.16
N LEU A 241 -5.78 -21.08 13.66
CA LEU A 241 -5.96 -20.80 12.23
C LEU A 241 -4.88 -19.82 11.75
N THR A 242 -3.70 -20.36 11.44
CA THR A 242 -2.51 -19.56 11.07
C THR A 242 -2.41 -19.26 9.57
N MET A 243 -3.22 -19.89 8.73
CA MET A 243 -3.29 -19.58 7.29
C MET A 243 -3.98 -18.22 7.06
N PRO A 244 -3.81 -17.57 5.90
CA PRO A 244 -4.60 -16.40 5.55
C PRO A 244 -6.11 -16.70 5.61
N VAL A 245 -6.85 -15.87 6.35
CA VAL A 245 -8.31 -15.98 6.50
C VAL A 245 -8.99 -14.69 6.02
N LEU A 246 -10.03 -14.83 5.20
CA LEU A 246 -10.89 -13.72 4.79
C LEU A 246 -12.29 -13.93 5.37
N VAL A 247 -12.74 -13.00 6.23
CA VAL A 247 -14.11 -12.96 6.76
C VAL A 247 -14.91 -11.92 6.00
N MET A 248 -16.11 -12.30 5.59
CA MET A 248 -16.97 -11.52 4.71
C MET A 248 -18.39 -11.45 5.27
N THR A 249 -18.95 -10.25 5.49
CA THR A 249 -20.32 -10.12 6.00
C THR A 249 -21.01 -8.85 5.51
N GLY A 250 -22.34 -8.83 5.45
CA GLY A 250 -23.07 -7.58 5.25
C GLY A 250 -23.04 -6.70 6.51
N ASP A 251 -23.26 -5.40 6.37
CA ASP A 251 -23.40 -4.47 7.50
C ASP A 251 -24.68 -4.72 8.32
N ASP A 252 -25.72 -5.29 7.69
CA ASP A 252 -27.04 -5.54 8.27
C ASP A 252 -27.44 -7.03 8.19
N ASP A 253 -26.56 -7.92 8.67
CA ASP A 253 -26.81 -9.36 8.74
C ASP A 253 -27.67 -9.72 9.96
N TYR A 254 -28.94 -10.11 9.73
CA TYR A 254 -29.87 -10.47 10.81
C TYR A 254 -29.75 -11.92 11.30
N LEU A 255 -29.15 -12.81 10.50
CA LEU A 255 -28.98 -14.23 10.85
C LEU A 255 -27.71 -14.42 11.68
N VAL A 256 -26.63 -13.80 11.24
CA VAL A 256 -25.32 -13.84 11.90
C VAL A 256 -24.86 -12.40 12.08
N PRO A 257 -25.24 -11.74 13.19
CA PRO A 257 -25.00 -10.32 13.37
C PRO A 257 -23.55 -9.89 13.10
N THR A 258 -23.38 -8.84 12.29
CA THR A 258 -22.09 -8.25 11.89
C THR A 258 -21.07 -8.11 13.02
N PRO A 259 -21.45 -7.70 14.26
CA PRO A 259 -20.52 -7.64 15.38
C PRO A 259 -19.75 -8.94 15.66
N ARG A 260 -20.31 -10.11 15.31
CA ARG A 260 -19.66 -11.42 15.50
C ARG A 260 -18.45 -11.63 14.59
N SER A 261 -18.42 -10.97 13.44
CA SER A 261 -17.29 -11.09 12.51
C SER A 261 -16.04 -10.34 13.02
N TYR A 262 -16.20 -9.33 13.89
CA TYR A 262 -15.07 -8.69 14.56
C TYR A 262 -14.39 -9.62 15.57
N GLU A 263 -15.13 -10.54 16.20
CA GLU A 263 -14.53 -11.57 17.06
C GLU A 263 -13.64 -12.53 16.29
N LEU A 264 -14.06 -12.92 15.08
CA LEU A 264 -13.24 -13.73 14.18
C LEU A 264 -11.97 -12.97 13.78
N MET A 265 -12.12 -11.71 13.35
CA MET A 265 -10.99 -10.87 12.94
C MET A 265 -9.96 -10.70 14.05
N HIS A 266 -10.42 -10.48 15.28
CA HIS A 266 -9.54 -10.28 16.41
C HIS A 266 -8.82 -11.56 16.86
N ALA A 267 -9.52 -12.70 16.85
CA ALA A 267 -8.98 -13.95 17.39
C ALA A 267 -8.15 -14.77 16.40
N ILE A 268 -8.25 -14.49 15.10
CA ILE A 268 -7.51 -15.18 14.03
C ILE A 268 -6.31 -14.29 13.62
N PRO A 269 -5.05 -14.75 13.76
CA PRO A 269 -3.85 -13.90 13.59
C PRO A 269 -3.71 -13.25 12.20
N ASN A 270 -4.08 -13.97 11.13
CA ASN A 270 -3.90 -13.54 9.74
C ASN A 270 -5.25 -13.27 9.05
N CYS A 271 -6.18 -12.64 9.78
CA CYS A 271 -7.54 -12.41 9.31
C CYS A 271 -7.74 -11.02 8.70
N MET A 272 -8.34 -10.97 7.51
CA MET A 272 -8.92 -9.76 6.94
C MET A 272 -10.44 -9.81 7.08
N LEU A 273 -11.05 -8.70 7.48
CA LEU A 273 -12.51 -8.55 7.58
C LEU A 273 -13.00 -7.56 6.53
N VAL A 274 -13.97 -8.00 5.71
CA VAL A 274 -14.68 -7.15 4.75
C VAL A 274 -16.15 -7.09 5.14
N ILE A 275 -16.65 -5.88 5.39
CA ILE A 275 -18.06 -5.61 5.68
C ILE A 275 -18.65 -4.85 4.49
N TRP A 276 -19.67 -5.42 3.84
CA TRP A 276 -20.35 -4.75 2.73
C TRP A 276 -21.42 -3.79 3.24
N PRO A 277 -21.36 -2.50 2.88
CA PRO A 277 -22.41 -1.55 3.22
C PRO A 277 -23.71 -1.91 2.46
N HIS A 278 -24.85 -1.69 3.11
CA HIS A 278 -26.19 -1.95 2.56
C HIS A 278 -26.43 -3.42 2.16
N ALA A 279 -25.81 -4.36 2.86
CA ALA A 279 -25.89 -5.79 2.58
C ALA A 279 -26.33 -6.60 3.81
N GLY A 280 -27.08 -7.67 3.56
CA GLY A 280 -27.49 -8.63 4.59
C GLY A 280 -26.60 -9.87 4.61
N HIS A 281 -27.15 -10.99 5.11
CA HIS A 281 -26.48 -12.29 5.13
C HIS A 281 -26.04 -12.78 3.73
N ALA A 282 -26.73 -12.37 2.67
CA ALA A 282 -26.45 -12.62 1.25
C ALA A 282 -25.54 -11.57 0.62
N SER A 283 -24.65 -10.95 1.39
CA SER A 283 -23.71 -9.93 0.91
C SER A 283 -22.95 -10.34 -0.35
N ILE A 284 -22.54 -11.61 -0.43
CA ILE A 284 -21.85 -12.17 -1.61
C ILE A 284 -22.70 -12.23 -2.89
N TRP A 285 -24.03 -12.14 -2.78
CA TRP A 285 -24.97 -12.07 -3.92
C TRP A 285 -25.36 -10.62 -4.26
N GLN A 286 -25.35 -9.74 -3.26
CA GLN A 286 -25.73 -8.33 -3.41
C GLN A 286 -24.61 -7.49 -4.02
N CYS A 287 -23.35 -7.85 -3.75
CA CYS A 287 -22.18 -7.13 -4.22
C CYS A 287 -21.32 -8.05 -5.09
N ALA A 288 -21.61 -8.07 -6.41
CA ALA A 288 -20.89 -8.88 -7.40
C ALA A 288 -19.41 -8.50 -7.61
N LEU A 289 -18.82 -7.67 -6.74
CA LEU A 289 -17.41 -7.27 -6.71
C LEU A 289 -16.46 -8.40 -6.22
N LEU A 290 -16.93 -9.65 -6.25
CA LEU A 290 -16.16 -10.83 -5.87
C LEU A 290 -15.25 -11.35 -6.98
N ALA A 291 -15.46 -10.96 -8.25
CA ALA A 291 -14.53 -11.30 -9.33
C ALA A 291 -13.13 -10.69 -9.11
N THR A 292 -13.04 -9.57 -8.40
CA THR A 292 -11.78 -8.91 -8.01
C THR A 292 -11.13 -9.51 -6.75
N LEU A 293 -11.93 -10.02 -5.80
CA LEU A 293 -11.39 -10.63 -4.56
C LEU A 293 -11.04 -12.13 -4.71
N LEU A 294 -11.72 -12.85 -5.61
CA LEU A 294 -11.47 -14.29 -5.85
C LEU A 294 -10.73 -14.58 -7.14
N GLY A 295 -10.36 -13.53 -7.89
CA GLY A 295 -9.57 -13.57 -9.11
C GLY A 295 -8.09 -13.89 -8.89
N LEU A 296 -7.73 -14.71 -7.90
CA LEU A 296 -6.38 -15.25 -7.66
C LEU A 296 -5.94 -16.23 -8.76
N GLY A 297 -5.85 -15.74 -9.99
CA GLY A 297 -4.59 -15.91 -10.70
C GLY A 297 -3.69 -14.80 -10.20
N GLU A 298 -2.46 -15.11 -9.82
CA GLU A 298 -1.45 -14.08 -9.60
C GLU A 298 -1.28 -13.34 -10.93
N ALA A 299 -1.99 -12.22 -11.12
CA ALA A 299 -1.76 -11.36 -12.25
C ALA A 299 -0.39 -10.73 -12.00
N VAL A 300 0.60 -11.21 -12.74
CA VAL A 300 1.97 -10.70 -12.68
C VAL A 300 2.11 -9.66 -13.78
N GLN A 301 2.22 -8.39 -13.39
CA GLN A 301 2.55 -7.31 -14.30
C GLN A 301 4.06 -7.31 -14.54
N ARG A 302 4.46 -7.58 -15.78
CA ARG A 302 5.87 -7.73 -16.17
C ARG A 302 6.39 -6.48 -16.86
N TYR A 303 7.56 -6.03 -16.42
CA TYR A 303 8.28 -4.90 -16.99
C TYR A 303 9.70 -5.30 -17.35
N ASN A 304 10.19 -4.80 -18.49
CA ASN A 304 11.60 -4.89 -18.85
C ASN A 304 12.20 -3.49 -18.74
N LEU A 305 13.28 -3.36 -17.97
CA LEU A 305 13.97 -2.12 -17.69
C LEU A 305 15.44 -2.28 -18.11
N THR A 306 15.79 -1.73 -19.27
CA THR A 306 17.17 -1.70 -19.75
C THR A 306 17.84 -0.42 -19.27
N LEU A 307 18.91 -0.56 -18.48
CA LEU A 307 19.67 0.54 -17.92
C LEU A 307 20.80 0.93 -18.88
N THR A 308 20.78 2.16 -19.37
CA THR A 308 21.80 2.69 -20.29
C THR A 308 22.29 4.06 -19.82
N TYR A 309 23.32 4.59 -20.48
CA TYR A 309 23.73 5.97 -20.31
C TYR A 309 23.76 6.64 -21.68
N ALA A 310 23.41 7.92 -21.73
CA ALA A 310 23.57 8.73 -22.93
C ALA A 310 23.92 10.18 -22.57
N TRP A 311 24.29 10.95 -23.59
CA TRP A 311 24.40 12.40 -23.45
C TRP A 311 23.00 13.03 -23.53
N ASP A 312 22.60 13.75 -22.49
CA ASP A 312 21.32 14.44 -22.42
C ASP A 312 21.51 15.95 -22.18
N LYS A 313 20.52 16.76 -22.58
CA LYS A 313 20.53 18.23 -22.43
C LYS A 313 19.13 18.80 -22.19
N GLN A 314 18.23 18.03 -21.55
CA GLN A 314 16.83 18.43 -21.36
C GLN A 314 16.66 19.63 -20.42
N ASP A 315 17.66 19.93 -19.59
CA ASP A 315 17.71 21.13 -18.78
C ASP A 315 18.50 22.29 -19.45
N GLY A 316 19.03 22.05 -20.65
CA GLY A 316 19.88 22.96 -21.39
C GLY A 316 21.39 22.82 -21.11
N HIS A 317 21.79 22.04 -20.10
CA HIS A 317 23.19 21.72 -19.83
C HIS A 317 23.49 20.30 -20.31
N GLY A 318 24.38 20.18 -21.30
CA GLY A 318 24.77 18.87 -21.81
C GLY A 318 25.60 18.07 -20.80
N ARG A 319 25.13 16.90 -20.38
CA ARG A 319 25.88 15.98 -19.49
C ARG A 319 25.59 14.50 -19.76
N PRO A 320 26.46 13.57 -19.32
CA PRO A 320 26.12 12.15 -19.24
C PRO A 320 25.00 11.92 -18.24
N THR A 321 24.00 11.15 -18.63
CA THR A 321 22.78 10.89 -17.85
C THR A 321 22.42 9.40 -17.93
N TYR A 322 22.00 8.82 -16.81
CA TYR A 322 21.47 7.46 -16.76
C TYR A 322 20.04 7.43 -17.29
N LEU A 323 19.75 6.43 -18.11
CA LEU A 323 18.47 6.23 -18.75
C LEU A 323 17.92 4.85 -18.41
N ILE A 324 16.60 4.75 -18.40
CA ILE A 324 15.87 3.50 -18.23
C ILE A 324 14.93 3.38 -19.43
N ASN A 325 15.15 2.38 -20.27
CA ASN A 325 14.50 2.25 -21.59
C ASN A 325 14.70 3.48 -22.48
N ASN A 326 15.92 4.02 -22.50
CA ASN A 326 16.35 5.20 -23.27
C ASN A 326 15.68 6.53 -22.88
N ASP A 327 15.08 6.62 -21.70
CA ASP A 327 14.49 7.86 -21.20
C ASP A 327 14.81 8.11 -19.71
N THR A 328 14.65 9.36 -19.27
CA THR A 328 14.65 9.76 -17.86
C THR A 328 13.59 10.84 -17.65
N PRO A 329 12.66 10.69 -16.70
CA PRO A 329 12.42 9.49 -15.90
C PRO A 329 12.16 8.23 -16.73
N GLY A 330 12.45 7.07 -16.15
CA GLY A 330 12.05 5.79 -16.69
C GLY A 330 10.52 5.64 -16.77
N PRO A 331 10.03 4.55 -17.41
CA PRO A 331 8.61 4.33 -17.59
C PRO A 331 7.83 4.27 -16.28
N VAL A 332 6.56 4.69 -16.31
CA VAL A 332 5.63 4.47 -15.21
C VAL A 332 5.33 2.98 -15.09
N LEU A 333 5.64 2.38 -13.94
CA LEU A 333 5.24 1.01 -13.65
C LEU A 333 3.89 1.05 -12.95
N THR A 334 2.91 0.34 -13.48
CA THR A 334 1.55 0.33 -12.93
C THR A 334 1.12 -1.07 -12.56
N VAL A 335 0.62 -1.23 -11.35
CA VAL A 335 0.09 -2.50 -10.85
C VAL A 335 -1.15 -2.21 -10.02
N ASP A 336 -2.08 -3.16 -9.94
CA ASP A 336 -3.22 -3.02 -9.04
C ASP A 336 -2.81 -3.41 -7.60
N GLU A 337 -3.43 -2.80 -6.59
CA GLU A 337 -3.23 -3.18 -5.18
C GLU A 337 -3.36 -4.71 -5.02
N ASP A 338 -2.41 -5.31 -4.31
CA ASP A 338 -2.27 -6.76 -4.08
C ASP A 338 -1.98 -7.64 -5.32
N GLU A 339 -1.78 -7.07 -6.53
CA GLU A 339 -1.24 -7.81 -7.69
C GLU A 339 0.30 -7.82 -7.70
N THR A 340 0.92 -8.80 -8.37
CA THR A 340 2.39 -8.92 -8.35
C THR A 340 3.01 -8.09 -9.47
N LEU A 341 4.06 -7.35 -9.15
CA LEU A 341 4.92 -6.69 -10.13
C LEU A 341 6.21 -7.50 -10.25
N GLU A 342 6.62 -7.78 -11.49
CA GLU A 342 7.89 -8.40 -11.83
C GLU A 342 8.64 -7.48 -12.80
N ALA A 343 9.83 -7.04 -12.43
CA ALA A 343 10.67 -6.15 -13.22
C ALA A 343 12.00 -6.82 -13.55
N PHE A 344 12.18 -7.15 -14.82
CA PHE A 344 13.45 -7.61 -15.38
C PHE A 344 14.35 -6.40 -15.63
N VAL A 345 15.41 -6.26 -14.84
CA VAL A 345 16.39 -5.18 -14.96
C VAL A 345 17.62 -5.69 -15.68
N ASP A 346 17.90 -5.12 -16.85
CA ASP A 346 19.04 -5.45 -17.71
C ASP A 346 20.10 -4.35 -17.61
N ASN A 347 21.26 -4.65 -17.02
CA ASN A 347 22.31 -3.68 -16.81
C ASN A 347 23.21 -3.57 -18.05
N GLN A 348 22.96 -2.56 -18.91
CA GLN A 348 23.81 -2.28 -20.07
C GLN A 348 24.83 -1.14 -19.80
N LEU A 349 24.98 -0.73 -18.54
CA LEU A 349 25.98 0.23 -18.09
C LEU A 349 27.38 -0.39 -18.10
N GLN A 350 28.40 0.48 -17.93
CA GLN A 350 29.79 0.05 -17.71
C GLN A 350 30.14 -0.13 -16.22
N ILE A 351 29.15 0.06 -15.34
CA ILE A 351 29.29 -0.02 -13.88
C ILE A 351 28.24 -0.97 -13.31
N GLU A 352 28.51 -1.48 -12.12
CA GLU A 352 27.54 -2.20 -11.29
C GLU A 352 26.37 -1.29 -10.91
N THR A 353 25.18 -1.86 -10.70
CA THR A 353 24.01 -1.09 -10.30
C THR A 353 22.95 -1.94 -9.59
N THR A 354 22.00 -1.28 -8.93
CA THR A 354 20.78 -1.90 -8.36
C THR A 354 19.61 -0.93 -8.49
N ILE A 355 18.39 -1.46 -8.49
CA ILE A 355 17.15 -0.68 -8.42
C ILE A 355 16.48 -0.94 -7.08
N HIS A 356 16.25 0.13 -6.31
CA HIS A 356 15.43 0.12 -5.11
C HIS A 356 14.01 0.60 -5.41
N TRP A 357 13.05 0.01 -4.70
CA TRP A 357 11.61 0.25 -4.85
C TRP A 357 11.13 1.10 -3.67
N HIS A 358 11.27 2.42 -3.81
CA HIS A 358 11.14 3.36 -2.71
C HIS A 358 9.76 3.33 -2.06
N GLY A 359 9.73 3.00 -0.77
CA GLY A 359 8.52 2.89 0.03
C GLY A 359 7.73 1.60 -0.17
N ILE A 360 8.18 0.67 -1.03
CA ILE A 360 7.53 -0.63 -1.24
C ILE A 360 7.95 -1.63 -0.14
N TYR A 361 6.98 -2.42 0.32
CA TYR A 361 7.16 -3.47 1.32
C TYR A 361 7.67 -4.75 0.65
N GLN A 362 8.83 -5.23 1.06
CA GLN A 362 9.41 -6.48 0.55
C GLN A 362 8.98 -7.68 1.39
N ILE A 363 7.66 -7.89 1.47
CA ILE A 363 7.05 -8.93 2.32
C ILE A 363 7.42 -10.31 1.78
N ASN A 364 8.07 -11.12 2.61
CA ASN A 364 8.58 -12.46 2.28
C ASN A 364 9.62 -12.53 1.16
N GLU A 365 9.97 -11.40 0.53
CA GLU A 365 10.97 -11.32 -0.55
C GLU A 365 12.03 -10.22 -0.26
N PRO A 366 12.63 -10.18 0.95
CA PRO A 366 13.51 -9.08 1.38
C PRO A 366 14.78 -8.89 0.53
N TRP A 367 15.17 -9.90 -0.27
CA TRP A 367 16.29 -9.78 -1.21
C TRP A 367 15.98 -8.88 -2.41
N ASN A 368 14.70 -8.57 -2.67
CA ASN A 368 14.27 -7.70 -3.77
C ASN A 368 14.25 -6.20 -3.40
N ASP A 369 14.71 -5.82 -2.21
CA ASP A 369 14.77 -4.41 -1.80
C ASP A 369 15.75 -3.56 -2.62
N GLY A 370 16.72 -4.16 -3.33
CA GLY A 370 17.59 -3.38 -4.22
C GLY A 370 18.78 -2.69 -3.55
N VAL A 371 19.18 -3.07 -2.34
CA VAL A 371 20.23 -2.39 -1.58
C VAL A 371 21.52 -3.22 -1.59
N PRO A 372 22.56 -2.79 -2.33
CA PRO A 372 23.78 -3.55 -2.49
C PRO A 372 24.53 -3.66 -1.16
N GLY A 373 25.01 -4.86 -0.85
CA GLY A 373 25.64 -5.14 0.43
C GLY A 373 24.68 -5.22 1.61
N VAL A 374 23.36 -5.08 1.42
CA VAL A 374 22.38 -5.20 2.51
C VAL A 374 21.44 -6.35 2.22
N THR A 375 20.70 -6.26 1.11
CA THR A 375 19.71 -7.26 0.70
C THR A 375 20.17 -8.12 -0.48
N GLN A 376 21.03 -7.57 -1.34
CA GLN A 376 21.56 -8.27 -2.51
C GLN A 376 22.97 -7.80 -2.90
N TRP A 377 23.60 -8.53 -3.82
CA TRP A 377 24.76 -8.02 -4.57
C TRP A 377 24.31 -7.04 -5.64
N ALA A 378 25.23 -6.18 -6.10
CA ALA A 378 24.99 -5.35 -7.26
C ALA A 378 24.93 -6.20 -8.53
N THR A 379 24.13 -5.78 -9.51
CA THR A 379 24.06 -6.41 -10.83
C THR A 379 25.25 -5.95 -11.65
N GLU A 380 26.09 -6.89 -12.08
CA GLU A 380 27.30 -6.63 -12.85
C GLU A 380 27.00 -5.99 -14.21
N PRO A 381 27.97 -5.26 -14.82
CA PRO A 381 27.86 -4.81 -16.20
C PRO A 381 27.54 -5.97 -17.15
N ARG A 382 26.53 -5.79 -18.01
CA ARG A 382 26.00 -6.78 -18.96
C ARG A 382 25.29 -7.98 -18.33
N ASP A 383 25.02 -7.92 -17.02
CA ASP A 383 24.20 -8.90 -16.33
C ASP A 383 22.77 -8.37 -16.12
N ASN A 384 21.89 -9.23 -15.61
CA ASN A 384 20.49 -8.90 -15.36
C ASN A 384 20.02 -9.42 -14.00
N TYR A 385 18.94 -8.82 -13.49
CA TYR A 385 18.30 -9.25 -12.26
C TYR A 385 16.78 -9.05 -12.37
N THR A 386 16.01 -10.06 -11.99
CA THR A 386 14.55 -9.96 -11.93
C THR A 386 14.10 -9.67 -10.51
N TYR A 387 13.52 -8.49 -10.31
CA TYR A 387 12.83 -8.13 -9.10
C TYR A 387 11.39 -8.60 -9.16
N ARG A 388 10.85 -9.11 -8.05
CA ARG A 388 9.46 -9.50 -7.92
C ARG A 388 8.96 -9.09 -6.54
N PHE A 389 7.78 -8.49 -6.48
CA PHE A 389 7.12 -8.17 -5.21
C PHE A 389 5.62 -7.97 -5.40
N THR A 390 4.87 -8.18 -4.32
CA THR A 390 3.45 -7.84 -4.23
C THR A 390 3.31 -6.64 -3.27
N PRO A 391 2.78 -5.49 -3.70
CA PRO A 391 2.58 -4.32 -2.85
C PRO A 391 1.35 -4.51 -1.95
N GLN A 392 1.45 -5.44 -0.99
CA GLN A 392 0.30 -5.87 -0.19
C GLN A 392 -0.20 -4.74 0.72
N GLY A 393 -1.47 -4.39 0.60
CA GLY A 393 -2.09 -3.28 1.33
C GLY A 393 -1.49 -1.91 1.04
N GLN A 394 -0.70 -1.78 -0.03
CA GLN A 394 -0.11 -0.54 -0.51
C GLN A 394 -0.79 -0.09 -1.80
N TYR A 395 -0.89 1.22 -1.96
CA TYR A 395 -1.54 1.87 -3.09
C TYR A 395 -1.02 3.29 -3.23
N GLY A 396 -1.33 3.95 -4.34
CA GLY A 396 -0.95 5.33 -4.63
C GLY A 396 0.42 5.46 -5.29
N SER A 397 1.06 6.61 -5.07
CA SER A 397 2.30 7.00 -5.75
C SER A 397 3.56 6.57 -4.99
N TYR A 398 4.40 5.80 -5.68
CA TYR A 398 5.76 5.41 -5.27
C TYR A 398 6.71 5.67 -6.44
N PHE A 399 7.97 5.28 -6.30
CA PHE A 399 8.96 5.37 -7.36
C PHE A 399 10.06 4.34 -7.18
N TYR A 400 10.78 4.05 -8.24
CA TYR A 400 11.99 3.24 -8.22
C TYR A 400 13.18 4.11 -8.58
N HIS A 401 14.35 3.79 -8.04
CA HIS A 401 15.57 4.53 -8.33
C HIS A 401 16.83 3.69 -8.15
N GLY A 402 17.91 4.13 -8.79
CA GLY A 402 19.25 3.62 -8.57
C GLY A 402 19.64 3.70 -7.10
N HIS A 403 20.12 2.61 -6.54
CA HIS A 403 20.55 2.56 -5.13
C HIS A 403 22.03 2.17 -4.99
N PHE A 404 22.79 2.34 -6.09
CA PHE A 404 24.22 2.20 -6.17
C PHE A 404 24.85 3.55 -6.50
N GLY A 405 25.80 4.01 -5.67
CA GLY A 405 26.40 5.34 -5.80
C GLY A 405 25.34 6.45 -5.86
N PRO A 406 25.62 7.56 -6.56
CA PRO A 406 24.67 8.65 -6.72
C PRO A 406 23.80 8.57 -7.98
N ALA A 407 23.69 7.38 -8.60
CA ALA A 407 23.08 7.22 -9.93
C ALA A 407 21.63 7.75 -10.04
N PHE A 408 20.84 7.74 -8.96
CA PHE A 408 19.49 8.32 -8.98
C PHE A 408 19.46 9.84 -9.21
N SER A 409 20.48 10.56 -8.73
CA SER A 409 20.61 12.01 -8.94
C SER A 409 20.96 12.35 -10.40
N ASP A 410 21.48 11.38 -11.13
CA ASP A 410 21.90 11.50 -12.52
C ASP A 410 20.93 10.80 -13.49
N GLY A 411 19.67 10.58 -13.10
CA GLY A 411 18.58 10.17 -13.99
C GLY A 411 18.08 8.73 -13.83
N GLN A 412 18.75 7.88 -13.03
CA GLN A 412 18.31 6.49 -12.84
C GLN A 412 17.11 6.41 -11.87
N ARG A 413 15.91 6.73 -12.36
CA ARG A 413 14.67 6.79 -11.56
C ARG A 413 13.42 6.75 -12.41
N GLY A 414 12.31 6.29 -11.86
CA GLY A 414 11.00 6.34 -12.53
C GLY A 414 9.83 6.12 -11.57
N PRO A 415 8.60 6.47 -11.96
CA PRO A 415 7.44 6.42 -11.08
C PRO A 415 6.81 5.02 -11.00
N ILE A 416 6.18 4.72 -9.87
CA ILE A 416 5.32 3.54 -9.67
C ILE A 416 3.93 4.04 -9.28
N TRP A 417 2.91 3.55 -9.95
CA TRP A 417 1.51 3.76 -9.61
C TRP A 417 0.88 2.45 -9.19
N ILE A 418 0.49 2.34 -7.93
CA ILE A 418 -0.29 1.20 -7.46
C ILE A 418 -1.75 1.63 -7.43
N ARG A 419 -2.57 1.14 -8.36
CA ARG A 419 -3.98 1.53 -8.45
C ARG A 419 -4.69 1.07 -7.18
N PRO A 420 -5.24 1.98 -6.37
CA PRO A 420 -5.89 1.55 -5.14
C PRO A 420 -7.20 0.82 -5.45
N ALA A 421 -7.50 -0.23 -4.71
CA ALA A 421 -8.67 -1.04 -4.96
C ALA A 421 -9.98 -0.24 -4.87
N ASN A 422 -11.01 -0.67 -5.60
CA ASN A 422 -12.32 0.01 -5.64
C ASN A 422 -12.98 0.12 -4.25
N TRP A 423 -12.77 -0.88 -3.39
CA TRP A 423 -13.31 -0.93 -2.03
C TRP A 423 -12.56 -0.03 -1.04
N ARG A 424 -11.37 0.45 -1.42
CA ARG A 424 -10.53 1.28 -0.55
C ARG A 424 -11.21 2.63 -0.34
N PRO A 425 -11.40 3.11 0.92
CA PRO A 425 -12.03 4.40 1.17
C PRO A 425 -11.28 5.55 0.52
N ARG A 426 -12.01 6.56 0.03
CA ARG A 426 -11.46 7.81 -0.53
C ARG A 426 -11.95 8.99 0.28
N PRO A 427 -11.14 10.03 0.51
CA PRO A 427 -11.54 11.18 1.31
C PRO A 427 -12.37 12.21 0.51
N TYR A 428 -12.90 11.87 -0.66
CA TYR A 428 -13.55 12.81 -1.59
C TYR A 428 -14.84 13.43 -1.04
N GLU A 429 -15.56 12.70 -0.18
CA GLU A 429 -16.73 13.22 0.53
C GLU A 429 -16.38 14.33 1.53
N LEU A 430 -15.11 14.42 1.94
CA LEU A 430 -14.60 15.54 2.75
C LEU A 430 -14.28 16.78 1.91
N ILE A 431 -14.25 16.65 0.58
CA ILE A 431 -13.93 17.72 -0.37
C ILE A 431 -15.21 18.31 -0.98
N SER A 432 -16.15 17.46 -1.41
CA SER A 432 -17.43 17.88 -2.00
C SER A 432 -18.54 16.93 -1.60
N SER A 433 -19.74 17.46 -1.39
CA SER A 433 -20.98 16.68 -1.20
C SER A 433 -21.70 16.39 -2.52
N ASN A 434 -21.20 16.87 -3.65
CA ASN A 434 -21.78 16.64 -4.97
C ASN A 434 -21.28 15.31 -5.55
N GLU A 435 -22.20 14.41 -5.90
CA GLU A 435 -21.88 13.11 -6.47
C GLU A 435 -21.12 13.20 -7.81
N ASP A 436 -21.41 14.21 -8.62
CA ASP A 436 -20.71 14.43 -9.90
C ASP A 436 -19.24 14.83 -9.66
N ASP A 437 -18.98 15.70 -8.69
CA ASP A 437 -17.62 16.08 -8.29
C ASP A 437 -16.85 14.86 -7.74
N ILE A 438 -17.49 14.03 -6.91
CA ILE A 438 -16.90 12.80 -6.37
C ILE A 438 -16.56 11.82 -7.50
N CYS A 439 -17.46 11.67 -8.46
CA CYS A 439 -17.24 10.85 -9.66
C CYS A 439 -16.09 11.40 -10.50
N ALA A 440 -16.02 12.72 -10.71
CA ALA A 440 -14.96 13.38 -11.45
C ALA A 440 -13.59 13.26 -10.76
N MET A 441 -13.52 13.38 -9.43
CA MET A 441 -12.29 13.13 -8.66
C MET A 441 -11.82 11.68 -8.79
N ARG A 442 -12.73 10.69 -8.76
CA ARG A 442 -12.38 9.28 -9.02
C ARG A 442 -11.89 9.06 -10.45
N LYS A 443 -12.46 9.74 -11.45
CA LYS A 443 -11.97 9.69 -12.83
C LYS A 443 -10.56 10.28 -12.95
N ALA A 444 -10.30 11.41 -12.28
CA ALA A 444 -8.98 12.02 -12.23
C ALA A 444 -7.94 11.09 -11.59
N GLU A 445 -8.28 10.44 -10.47
CA GLU A 445 -7.41 9.46 -9.80
C GLU A 445 -7.06 8.26 -10.71
N ASN A 446 -8.00 7.78 -11.52
CA ASN A 446 -7.77 6.69 -12.47
C ASN A 446 -6.87 7.11 -13.65
N ASN A 447 -6.62 8.41 -13.81
CA ASN A 447 -5.79 8.97 -14.86
C ASN A 447 -4.78 9.97 -14.27
N PRO A 448 -3.86 9.52 -13.40
CA PRO A 448 -2.93 10.41 -12.72
C PRO A 448 -1.87 10.96 -13.68
N ARG A 449 -1.37 12.17 -13.40
CA ARG A 449 -0.16 12.72 -14.02
C ARG A 449 1.00 12.56 -13.04
N HIS A 450 2.06 11.87 -13.44
CA HIS A 450 3.23 11.63 -12.60
C HIS A 450 4.35 12.60 -12.96
N ILE A 451 4.78 13.39 -11.99
CA ILE A 451 5.80 14.42 -12.16
C ILE A 451 6.94 14.13 -11.19
N ILE A 452 8.06 13.67 -11.72
CA ILE A 452 9.30 13.57 -10.98
C ILE A 452 9.94 14.95 -10.93
N ILE A 453 10.09 15.47 -9.72
CA ILE A 453 10.73 16.76 -9.45
C ILE A 453 12.10 16.54 -8.82
N ALA A 454 13.06 17.38 -9.21
CA ALA A 454 14.43 17.27 -8.72
C ALA A 454 15.24 18.55 -8.95
N ASP A 455 16.19 18.82 -8.06
CA ASP A 455 17.37 19.60 -8.41
C ASP A 455 18.29 18.86 -9.40
N TRP A 456 18.94 19.61 -10.28
CA TRP A 456 19.76 19.08 -11.36
C TRP A 456 21.04 19.89 -11.53
N ASN A 457 22.15 19.21 -11.78
CA ASN A 457 23.48 19.79 -11.88
C ASN A 457 24.05 19.63 -13.29
N ASP A 458 24.94 20.52 -13.71
CA ASP A 458 25.60 20.48 -15.02
C ASP A 458 26.70 19.40 -15.12
N GLN A 459 27.17 18.85 -13.99
CA GLN A 459 28.10 17.73 -13.94
C GLN A 459 27.46 16.51 -13.28
N PRO A 460 27.94 15.29 -13.58
CA PRO A 460 27.56 14.08 -12.84
C PRO A 460 27.84 14.23 -11.34
N MET A 461 26.96 13.67 -10.51
CA MET A 461 27.00 13.84 -9.06
C MET A 461 28.29 13.30 -8.43
N ASP A 462 28.90 12.26 -9.02
CA ASP A 462 30.19 11.73 -8.58
C ASP A 462 31.28 12.82 -8.51
N MET A 463 31.29 13.76 -9.47
CA MET A 463 32.27 14.86 -9.49
C MET A 463 32.09 15.81 -8.30
N TYR A 464 30.84 16.12 -7.95
CA TYR A 464 30.52 16.94 -6.80
C TYR A 464 30.85 16.23 -5.49
N LEU A 465 30.55 14.94 -5.38
CA LEU A 465 30.85 14.16 -4.18
C LEU A 465 32.36 13.97 -3.98
N ILE A 466 33.14 13.80 -5.05
CA ILE A 466 34.62 13.80 -4.97
C ILE A 466 35.14 15.15 -4.45
N ARG A 467 34.61 16.27 -4.96
CA ARG A 467 34.96 17.61 -4.50
C ARG A 467 34.61 17.80 -3.02
N PHE A 468 33.40 17.39 -2.62
CA PHE A 468 32.93 17.44 -1.24
C PHE A 468 33.84 16.64 -0.31
N ARG A 469 34.19 15.41 -0.69
CA ARG A 469 35.12 14.57 0.06
C ARG A 469 36.46 15.27 0.25
N ASP A 470 37.07 15.79 -0.82
CA ASP A 470 38.45 16.29 -0.79
C ASP A 470 38.59 17.67 -0.14
N THR A 471 37.52 18.47 -0.14
CA THR A 471 37.60 19.87 0.28
C THR A 471 36.63 20.23 1.42
N GLY A 472 35.67 19.35 1.75
CA GLY A 472 34.53 19.68 2.61
C GLY A 472 33.50 20.61 1.95
N TYR A 473 33.66 20.96 0.67
CA TYR A 473 32.74 21.84 -0.05
C TYR A 473 31.41 21.15 -0.34
N ILE A 474 30.35 21.58 0.34
CA ILE A 474 29.00 21.00 0.18
C ILE A 474 28.46 21.40 -1.21
N PRO A 475 27.96 20.45 -2.02
CA PRO A 475 27.31 20.75 -3.30
C PRO A 475 25.89 21.28 -3.07
N ALA A 476 25.79 22.46 -2.44
CA ALA A 476 24.55 23.03 -1.96
C ALA A 476 23.73 23.75 -3.04
N CYS A 477 24.28 23.94 -4.24
CA CYS A 477 23.67 24.73 -5.29
C CYS A 477 23.51 23.92 -6.58
N ALA A 478 22.30 23.91 -7.11
CA ALA A 478 21.92 23.28 -8.36
C ALA A 478 21.98 24.25 -9.55
N ASN A 479 22.00 23.71 -10.76
CA ASN A 479 21.89 24.48 -12.01
C ASN A 479 20.42 24.77 -12.35
N SER A 480 19.56 23.79 -12.12
CA SER A 480 18.15 23.84 -12.55
C SER A 480 17.27 23.08 -11.56
N LEU A 481 16.00 23.47 -11.47
CA LEU A 481 14.95 22.63 -10.89
C LEU A 481 14.11 22.07 -12.05
N THR A 482 13.97 20.75 -12.10
CA THR A 482 13.37 20.04 -13.24
C THR A 482 12.06 19.37 -12.87
N LEU A 483 11.18 19.23 -13.85
CA LEU A 483 9.95 18.43 -13.84
C LEU A 483 10.06 17.41 -14.97
N ASN A 484 10.05 16.12 -14.65
CA ASN A 484 10.31 15.03 -15.61
C ASN A 484 11.56 15.30 -16.47
N ALA A 485 12.68 15.66 -15.80
CA ALA A 485 13.98 16.02 -16.40
C ALA A 485 13.99 17.28 -17.29
N ARG A 486 12.86 17.98 -17.42
CA ARG A 486 12.73 19.23 -18.18
C ARG A 486 12.75 20.45 -17.27
N GLY A 487 13.44 21.51 -17.69
CA GLY A 487 13.48 22.78 -16.96
C GLY A 487 14.83 23.47 -17.10
N GLY A 488 14.86 24.79 -17.31
CA GLY A 488 16.10 25.52 -17.58
C GLY A 488 16.72 26.20 -16.36
N THR A 489 17.98 26.61 -16.49
CA THR A 489 18.63 27.56 -15.61
C THR A 489 18.08 28.95 -15.88
N ARG A 490 17.73 29.66 -14.80
CA ARG A 490 17.35 31.06 -14.82
C ARG A 490 18.34 31.89 -14.00
N CYS A 491 18.91 32.91 -14.61
CA CYS A 491 19.82 33.86 -13.99
C CYS A 491 19.01 35.03 -13.44
N GLU A 492 18.91 35.10 -12.12
CA GLU A 492 18.12 36.11 -11.45
C GLU A 492 18.92 37.40 -11.26
N SER A 493 18.22 38.53 -11.30
CA SER A 493 18.89 39.81 -11.07
C SER A 493 19.35 39.93 -9.62
N ALA A 494 20.46 40.64 -9.40
CA ALA A 494 20.95 40.89 -8.04
C ALA A 494 19.88 41.53 -7.14
N ARG A 495 19.01 42.37 -7.71
CA ARG A 495 17.89 42.99 -6.99
C ARG A 495 16.85 41.95 -6.56
N ASP A 496 16.42 41.07 -7.46
CA ASP A 496 15.39 40.07 -7.14
C ASP A 496 15.89 39.08 -6.08
N LEU A 497 17.18 38.73 -6.13
CA LEU A 497 17.83 37.89 -5.13
C LEU A 497 17.98 38.58 -3.78
N GLU A 498 18.36 39.86 -3.78
CA GLU A 498 18.44 40.69 -2.57
C GLU A 498 17.06 40.81 -1.91
N ASP A 499 16.02 41.12 -2.70
CA ASP A 499 14.64 41.24 -2.24
C ASP A 499 14.10 39.89 -1.71
N ALA A 500 14.55 38.76 -2.28
CA ALA A 500 14.08 37.43 -1.91
C ALA A 500 14.79 36.82 -0.68
N GLY A 501 16.06 37.13 -0.44
CA GLY A 501 16.78 36.53 0.71
C GLY A 501 18.06 37.22 1.15
N GLY A 502 18.29 38.46 0.72
CA GLY A 502 19.40 39.30 1.16
C GLY A 502 20.74 39.05 0.44
N PRO A 503 21.79 39.76 0.87
CA PRO A 503 23.02 39.90 0.11
C PRO A 503 23.88 38.63 0.16
N GLY A 504 24.86 38.55 -0.76
CA GLY A 504 25.87 37.49 -0.76
C GLY A 504 25.55 36.31 -1.70
N ARG A 505 24.60 36.46 -2.62
CA ARG A 505 24.27 35.47 -3.66
C ARG A 505 24.77 35.91 -5.04
N ASN A 506 25.18 34.94 -5.85
CA ASN A 506 25.49 35.15 -7.27
C ASN A 506 24.21 35.08 -8.12
N GLU A 507 24.32 35.28 -9.43
CA GLU A 507 23.19 35.28 -10.38
C GLU A 507 22.43 33.93 -10.47
N ARG A 508 23.02 32.82 -10.00
CA ARG A 508 22.35 31.51 -9.84
C ARG A 508 21.55 31.40 -8.53
N GLY A 509 21.51 32.49 -7.76
CA GLY A 509 20.96 32.58 -6.42
C GLY A 509 21.74 31.80 -5.36
N CYS A 510 22.96 31.36 -5.66
CA CYS A 510 23.81 30.58 -4.76
C CYS A 510 24.68 31.50 -3.88
N LEU A 511 24.83 31.18 -2.60
CA LEU A 511 25.76 31.88 -1.72
C LEU A 511 27.22 31.69 -2.18
N TRP A 512 27.91 32.77 -2.54
CA TRP A 512 29.28 32.71 -3.10
C TRP A 512 30.40 32.76 -2.05
N GLN A 513 30.08 33.11 -0.80
CA GLN A 513 30.99 33.03 0.37
C GLN A 513 30.30 32.29 1.51
N VAL A 514 30.44 30.97 1.53
CA VAL A 514 30.09 30.20 2.73
C VAL A 514 31.22 30.39 3.75
N PRO A 515 30.95 30.96 4.94
CA PRO A 515 31.97 31.14 5.98
C PRO A 515 32.72 29.83 6.25
N GLY A 516 34.06 29.84 6.15
CA GLY A 516 34.91 28.67 6.40
C GLY A 516 35.48 27.95 5.17
N HIS A 517 35.00 28.23 3.94
CA HIS A 517 35.47 27.56 2.72
C HIS A 517 36.16 28.55 1.74
N LYS A 518 37.45 28.31 1.44
CA LYS A 518 38.30 29.20 0.62
C LYS A 518 38.35 28.85 -0.88
N TYR A 519 37.82 27.71 -1.28
CA TYR A 519 37.95 27.16 -2.64
C TYR A 519 36.56 26.86 -3.23
N VAL A 520 35.82 27.92 -3.57
CA VAL A 520 34.59 27.80 -4.36
C VAL A 520 34.92 28.26 -5.76
N ASN A 521 34.78 27.39 -6.76
CA ASN A 521 34.83 27.83 -8.15
C ASN A 521 33.67 28.80 -8.38
N ILE A 522 33.97 29.99 -8.88
CA ILE A 522 32.94 30.94 -9.27
C ILE A 522 32.35 30.41 -10.58
N ASP A 523 31.20 29.74 -10.47
CA ASP A 523 30.43 29.34 -11.65
C ASP A 523 29.53 30.51 -12.05
N TYR A 524 29.76 31.03 -13.25
CA TYR A 524 28.90 32.05 -13.85
C TYR A 524 27.53 31.47 -14.19
N CYS A 525 26.48 32.29 -14.08
CA CYS A 525 25.17 31.87 -14.54
C CYS A 525 25.08 31.97 -16.05
N THR A 526 24.46 30.99 -16.69
CA THR A 526 24.07 31.07 -18.11
C THR A 526 22.64 30.58 -18.24
N ASP A 527 21.76 31.46 -18.71
CA ASP A 527 20.36 31.13 -18.94
C ASP A 527 20.23 29.99 -19.95
N THR A 528 19.32 29.06 -19.66
CA THR A 528 18.91 28.04 -20.62
C THR A 528 17.39 28.05 -20.77
N HIS A 529 16.93 27.78 -21.99
CA HIS A 529 15.51 27.81 -22.33
C HIS A 529 15.08 26.51 -23.04
N PRO A 530 15.22 25.34 -22.38
CA PRO A 530 14.70 24.09 -22.91
C PRO A 530 13.15 24.10 -22.92
N GLU A 531 12.56 23.04 -23.47
CA GLU A 531 11.12 22.84 -23.35
C GLU A 531 10.73 22.54 -21.90
N LEU A 532 9.62 23.12 -21.47
CA LEU A 532 9.01 22.92 -20.16
C LEU A 532 8.11 21.68 -20.18
N GLU A 533 7.98 21.03 -19.02
CA GLU A 533 7.03 19.94 -18.83
C GLU A 533 5.59 20.45 -18.86
N VAL A 534 4.72 19.74 -19.57
CA VAL A 534 3.30 20.09 -19.72
C VAL A 534 2.41 19.03 -19.08
N VAL A 535 1.72 19.44 -18.01
CA VAL A 535 0.64 18.70 -17.39
C VAL A 535 -0.66 18.99 -18.15
N GLN A 536 -1.00 18.12 -19.09
CA GLN A 536 -2.18 18.29 -19.96
C GLN A 536 -3.46 17.69 -19.34
N ALA A 537 -4.52 18.50 -19.27
CA ALA A 537 -5.88 18.05 -18.99
C ALA A 537 -6.58 17.56 -20.27
N ASN A 538 -7.35 16.48 -20.18
CA ASN A 538 -8.11 15.92 -21.30
C ASN A 538 -9.48 16.60 -21.45
N PRO A 539 -10.06 16.61 -22.67
CA PRO A 539 -11.43 17.10 -22.87
C PRO A 539 -12.44 16.45 -21.93
N GLY A 540 -13.19 17.28 -21.19
CA GLY A 540 -14.19 16.83 -20.22
C GLY A 540 -13.64 16.47 -18.84
N GLU A 541 -12.33 16.60 -18.59
CA GLU A 541 -11.80 16.54 -17.21
C GLU A 541 -12.20 17.83 -16.46
N GLU A 542 -12.82 17.67 -15.29
CA GLU A 542 -13.15 18.76 -14.36
C GLU A 542 -12.14 18.86 -13.21
N TRP A 543 -11.45 17.75 -12.94
CA TRP A 543 -10.42 17.60 -11.94
C TRP A 543 -9.21 16.92 -12.56
N ILE A 544 -8.02 17.32 -12.14
CA ILE A 544 -6.77 16.65 -12.52
C ILE A 544 -6.04 16.17 -11.28
N TRP A 545 -5.58 14.92 -11.34
CA TRP A 545 -4.77 14.29 -10.29
C TRP A 545 -3.30 14.39 -10.67
N ILE A 546 -2.49 15.00 -9.80
CA ILE A 546 -1.05 15.16 -10.03
C ILE A 546 -0.29 14.53 -8.86
N ASN A 547 0.62 13.61 -9.18
CA ASN A 547 1.57 13.04 -8.25
C ASN A 547 2.92 13.75 -8.40
N PHE A 548 3.36 14.45 -7.36
CA PHE A 548 4.72 14.95 -7.26
C PHE A 548 5.58 13.92 -6.53
N ILE A 549 6.69 13.56 -7.16
CA ILE A 549 7.65 12.58 -6.64
C ILE A 549 9.00 13.28 -6.56
N HIS A 550 9.48 13.55 -5.35
CA HIS A 550 10.75 14.24 -5.19
C HIS A 550 11.91 13.27 -5.04
N SER A 551 12.74 13.25 -6.08
CA SER A 551 13.91 12.37 -6.21
C SER A 551 15.19 13.15 -6.44
N GLY A 552 15.15 14.45 -6.09
CA GLY A 552 16.30 15.33 -6.10
C GLY A 552 17.37 14.90 -5.10
N ALA A 553 18.43 15.69 -5.02
CA ALA A 553 19.64 15.34 -4.30
C ALA A 553 19.87 16.25 -3.09
N HIS A 554 19.42 17.51 -3.17
CA HIS A 554 19.78 18.55 -2.20
C HIS A 554 18.63 19.43 -1.73
N HIS A 555 17.69 19.79 -2.61
CA HIS A 555 16.74 20.87 -2.34
C HIS A 555 15.38 20.32 -1.93
N SER A 556 14.89 20.69 -0.77
CA SER A 556 13.46 20.54 -0.46
C SER A 556 12.67 21.57 -1.27
N LEU A 557 11.55 21.17 -1.88
CA LEU A 557 10.87 21.99 -2.88
C LEU A 557 9.47 22.42 -2.44
N ALA A 558 9.19 23.72 -2.59
CA ALA A 558 7.84 24.26 -2.57
C ALA A 558 7.24 24.24 -3.98
N ILE A 559 5.96 23.87 -4.07
CA ILE A 559 5.23 23.71 -5.32
C ILE A 559 3.94 24.51 -5.28
N SER A 560 3.68 25.27 -6.33
CA SER A 560 2.43 25.99 -6.56
C SER A 560 2.00 25.93 -8.02
N ILE A 561 0.71 26.12 -8.26
CA ILE A 561 0.15 26.34 -9.60
C ILE A 561 -0.47 27.73 -9.58
N ASP A 562 0.02 28.62 -10.44
CA ASP A 562 -0.42 30.01 -10.50
C ASP A 562 -1.95 30.08 -10.61
N GLU A 563 -2.55 30.96 -9.81
CA GLU A 563 -4.01 31.21 -9.73
C GLU A 563 -4.87 30.04 -9.22
N HIS A 564 -4.29 28.88 -8.91
CA HIS A 564 -5.03 27.69 -8.45
C HIS A 564 -4.79 27.38 -6.97
N GLU A 565 -5.87 27.16 -6.24
CA GLU A 565 -5.83 26.37 -5.00
C GLU A 565 -5.99 24.89 -5.38
N PHE A 566 -5.47 24.00 -4.55
CA PHE A 566 -5.59 22.56 -4.75
C PHE A 566 -5.69 21.80 -3.43
N TRP A 567 -6.16 20.57 -3.50
CA TRP A 567 -6.29 19.68 -2.35
C TRP A 567 -5.12 18.71 -2.29
N VAL A 568 -4.37 18.70 -1.20
CA VAL A 568 -3.44 17.60 -0.88
C VAL A 568 -4.27 16.43 -0.36
N VAL A 569 -4.19 15.27 -1.02
CA VAL A 569 -5.09 14.14 -0.77
C VAL A 569 -4.40 12.81 -0.50
N ALA A 570 -3.10 12.70 -0.82
CA ALA A 570 -2.28 11.57 -0.41
C ALA A 570 -0.83 12.00 -0.16
N ALA A 571 -0.16 11.27 0.72
CA ALA A 571 1.25 11.43 1.03
C ALA A 571 1.92 10.04 1.10
N ASP A 572 3.07 9.90 0.43
CA ASP A 572 3.85 8.67 0.35
C ASP A 572 3.05 7.41 -0.06
N GLY A 573 2.03 7.60 -0.89
CA GLY A 573 1.13 6.56 -1.39
C GLY A 573 -0.21 6.47 -0.66
N GLU A 574 -0.29 6.85 0.62
CA GLU A 574 -1.51 6.67 1.39
C GLU A 574 -2.42 7.91 1.33
N PHE A 575 -3.73 7.70 1.21
CA PHE A 575 -4.71 8.78 1.34
C PHE A 575 -4.59 9.43 2.72
N VAL A 576 -4.78 10.74 2.76
CA VAL A 576 -4.75 11.54 3.99
C VAL A 576 -6.04 12.33 4.13
N TYR A 577 -6.24 12.89 5.32
CA TYR A 577 -7.26 13.92 5.52
C TYR A 577 -6.95 15.14 4.64
N PRO A 578 -7.84 15.54 3.71
CA PRO A 578 -7.51 16.52 2.69
C PRO A 578 -7.22 17.92 3.26
N GLN A 579 -6.21 18.59 2.70
CA GLN A 579 -5.90 19.98 3.00
C GLN A 579 -6.00 20.83 1.73
N LYS A 580 -6.87 21.84 1.72
CA LYS A 580 -6.94 22.83 0.63
C LYS A 580 -5.87 23.89 0.83
N VAL A 581 -4.98 24.06 -0.13
CA VAL A 581 -3.77 24.91 -0.02
C VAL A 581 -3.45 25.59 -1.34
N VAL A 582 -2.63 26.65 -1.30
CA VAL A 582 -2.01 27.27 -2.49
C VAL A 582 -0.59 26.76 -2.75
N ARG A 583 0.02 26.15 -1.72
CA ARG A 583 1.39 25.65 -1.72
C ARG A 583 1.48 24.32 -0.99
N THR A 584 2.09 23.34 -1.65
CA THR A 584 2.58 22.12 -1.01
C THR A 584 4.10 22.13 -0.95
N HIS A 585 4.64 21.29 -0.08
CA HIS A 585 6.06 21.04 0.10
C HIS A 585 6.28 19.55 -0.10
N VAL A 586 7.36 19.18 -0.80
CA VAL A 586 7.74 17.78 -0.99
C VAL A 586 9.22 17.67 -0.71
N ASN A 587 9.57 16.93 0.35
CA ASN A 587 10.96 16.74 0.73
C ASN A 587 11.63 15.60 -0.07
N LEU A 588 12.95 15.46 0.04
CA LEU A 588 13.74 14.39 -0.59
C LEU A 588 13.20 13.00 -0.23
N GLY A 589 12.85 12.21 -1.24
CA GLY A 589 12.23 10.88 -1.11
C GLY A 589 10.70 10.90 -0.96
N GLU A 590 10.10 12.05 -0.72
CA GLU A 590 8.67 12.15 -0.46
C GLU A 590 7.82 12.17 -1.73
N ARG A 591 6.56 11.77 -1.58
CA ARG A 591 5.54 11.87 -2.62
C ARG A 591 4.32 12.57 -2.08
N THR A 592 3.78 13.49 -2.86
CA THR A 592 2.52 14.18 -2.54
C THR A 592 1.60 14.15 -3.73
N SER A 593 0.35 13.75 -3.51
CA SER A 593 -0.67 13.73 -4.55
C SER A 593 -1.69 14.83 -4.30
N ILE A 594 -1.99 15.58 -5.36
CA ILE A 594 -2.92 16.70 -5.31
C ILE A 594 -4.07 16.53 -6.29
N LEU A 595 -5.22 17.09 -5.93
CA LEU A 595 -6.38 17.27 -6.79
C LEU A 595 -6.56 18.77 -7.08
N VAL A 596 -6.53 19.12 -8.36
CA VAL A 596 -6.73 20.49 -8.83
C VAL A 596 -8.06 20.55 -9.58
N ARG A 597 -8.92 21.49 -9.21
CA ARG A 597 -10.16 21.77 -9.95
C ARG A 597 -9.84 22.62 -11.17
N LEU A 598 -10.38 22.25 -12.33
CA LEU A 598 -10.20 22.98 -13.58
C LEU A 598 -11.30 24.05 -13.74
N ASP A 599 -11.33 25.02 -12.83
CA ASP A 599 -12.37 26.05 -12.73
C ASP A 599 -11.97 27.44 -13.25
N LYS A 600 -10.77 27.56 -13.84
CA LYS A 600 -10.27 28.79 -14.46
C LYS A 600 -10.59 28.85 -15.95
N PRO A 601 -10.50 30.03 -16.59
CA PRO A 601 -10.61 30.12 -18.04
C PRO A 601 -9.63 29.18 -18.76
N ASN A 602 -10.07 28.56 -19.84
CA ASN A 602 -9.19 27.66 -20.62
C ASN A 602 -7.92 28.40 -21.07
N GLY A 603 -6.76 27.90 -20.63
CA GLY A 603 -5.45 28.47 -20.91
C GLY A 603 -4.30 27.64 -20.35
N ASP A 604 -3.10 28.22 -20.41
CA ASP A 604 -1.87 27.68 -19.83
C ASP A 604 -1.56 28.44 -18.53
N TYR A 605 -1.28 27.69 -17.46
CA TYR A 605 -0.94 28.23 -16.15
C TYR A 605 0.43 27.75 -15.71
N ALA A 606 1.24 28.63 -15.12
CA ALA A 606 2.57 28.23 -14.67
C ALA A 606 2.47 27.30 -13.44
N LEU A 607 3.15 26.17 -13.51
CA LEU A 607 3.44 25.30 -12.37
C LEU A 607 4.87 25.64 -11.91
N ARG A 608 5.05 26.02 -10.65
CA ARG A 608 6.33 26.54 -10.15
C ARG A 608 6.93 25.64 -9.08
N LEU A 609 8.25 25.49 -9.15
CA LEU A 609 9.10 24.90 -8.11
C LEU A 609 9.97 25.99 -7.51
N HIS A 610 10.12 26.00 -6.19
CA HIS A 610 11.05 26.88 -5.49
C HIS A 610 11.88 26.08 -4.49
N SER A 611 13.19 26.33 -4.46
CA SER A 611 14.07 25.82 -3.41
C SER A 611 13.71 26.46 -2.06
N LEU A 612 13.57 25.63 -1.02
CA LEU A 612 13.41 26.08 0.36
C LEU A 612 14.74 26.13 1.14
N ARG A 613 15.87 25.95 0.47
CA ARG A 613 17.19 26.05 1.09
C ARG A 613 17.63 27.49 1.28
N ALA A 614 18.33 27.76 2.37
CA ALA A 614 18.91 29.07 2.62
C ALA A 614 20.09 29.36 1.68
N GLU A 615 20.82 28.32 1.27
CA GLU A 615 22.06 28.44 0.48
C GLU A 615 21.81 28.79 -0.99
N GLN A 616 20.61 28.49 -1.51
CA GLN A 616 20.25 28.84 -2.88
C GLN A 616 18.79 29.23 -3.04
N ILE A 617 18.59 30.39 -3.66
CA ILE A 617 17.30 30.86 -4.17
C ILE A 617 17.24 30.52 -5.66
N ILE A 618 16.46 29.50 -6.02
CA ILE A 618 16.30 29.05 -7.40
C ILE A 618 14.85 28.63 -7.63
N GLN A 619 14.37 28.85 -8.86
CA GLN A 619 13.05 28.44 -9.30
C GLN A 619 13.11 27.54 -10.55
N GLY A 620 12.12 26.66 -10.68
CA GLY A 620 11.83 25.88 -11.88
C GLY A 620 10.39 26.09 -12.32
N ALA A 621 10.07 25.78 -13.57
CA ALA A 621 8.73 26.00 -14.12
C ALA A 621 8.28 24.86 -15.03
N GLY A 622 6.98 24.60 -15.01
CA GLY A 622 6.22 23.75 -15.93
C GLY A 622 4.90 24.43 -16.29
N ILE A 623 4.04 23.71 -17.01
CA ILE A 623 2.76 24.24 -17.51
C ILE A 623 1.62 23.30 -17.11
N LEU A 624 0.59 23.82 -16.44
CA LEU A 624 -0.73 23.17 -16.41
C LEU A 624 -1.53 23.69 -17.61
N ARG A 625 -1.92 22.79 -18.52
CA ARG A 625 -2.68 23.13 -19.73
C ARG A 625 -4.10 22.59 -19.66
N TYR A 626 -5.06 23.50 -19.74
CA TYR A 626 -6.48 23.16 -19.79
C TYR A 626 -6.85 22.45 -21.12
N PRO A 627 -8.00 21.76 -21.18
CA PRO A 627 -8.42 21.09 -22.41
C PRO A 627 -8.70 22.12 -23.51
N THR A 628 -8.04 22.00 -24.67
CA THR A 628 -8.26 22.89 -25.81
C THR A 628 -9.02 22.15 -26.93
N THR A 629 -9.97 22.86 -27.58
CA THR A 629 -10.64 22.43 -28.83
C THR A 629 -10.23 23.30 -30.02
N LYS A 630 -9.24 24.19 -29.86
CA LYS A 630 -8.79 25.14 -30.88
C LYS A 630 -7.26 25.16 -31.02
N ASP A 631 -6.86 25.43 -32.26
CA ASP A 631 -5.51 25.57 -32.82
C ASP A 631 -4.32 25.62 -31.83
N MET A 632 -3.62 24.49 -31.71
CA MET A 632 -2.39 24.32 -30.92
C MET A 632 -1.23 25.21 -31.38
N SER A 633 -1.33 25.88 -32.53
CA SER A 633 -0.28 26.77 -33.06
C SER A 633 0.06 27.97 -32.16
N LYS A 634 -0.83 28.35 -31.22
CA LYS A 634 -0.64 29.47 -30.29
C LYS A 634 0.00 29.08 -28.96
N HIS A 635 0.12 27.79 -28.66
CA HIS A 635 0.70 27.31 -27.42
C HIS A 635 2.18 26.99 -27.61
N THR A 636 3.01 27.45 -26.67
CA THR A 636 4.45 27.19 -26.66
C THR A 636 4.84 26.50 -25.36
N ASN A 637 5.69 25.49 -25.47
CA ASN A 637 6.28 24.83 -24.30
C ASN A 637 7.65 25.44 -23.95
N LYS A 638 8.04 26.57 -24.54
CA LYS A 638 9.37 27.17 -24.36
C LYS A 638 9.41 28.38 -23.42
N SER A 639 8.25 28.88 -23.01
CA SER A 639 8.14 30.05 -22.14
C SER A 639 7.18 29.77 -21.00
N VAL A 640 7.51 30.28 -19.82
CA VAL A 640 6.62 30.23 -18.66
C VAL A 640 5.37 31.06 -18.96
N PRO A 641 4.16 30.56 -18.71
CA PRO A 641 2.93 31.33 -18.85
C PRO A 641 2.95 32.62 -18.03
N ASP A 642 2.42 33.70 -18.59
CA ASP A 642 2.28 34.99 -17.91
C ASP A 642 1.03 34.98 -17.02
N THR A 643 1.14 34.31 -15.87
CA THR A 643 0.08 34.11 -14.88
C THR A 643 0.49 34.63 -13.51
N LYS A 644 -0.49 34.87 -12.62
CA LYS A 644 -0.22 35.45 -11.29
C LYS A 644 0.32 34.39 -10.30
N PRO A 645 1.54 34.55 -9.78
CA PRO A 645 2.13 33.58 -8.84
C PRO A 645 1.55 33.69 -7.43
N TRP A 646 1.50 32.56 -6.73
CA TRP A 646 1.21 32.49 -5.30
C TRP A 646 2.45 32.70 -4.41
N LEU A 647 3.65 32.51 -4.97
CA LEU A 647 4.90 32.46 -4.23
C LEU A 647 5.87 33.56 -4.67
N HIS A 648 6.62 34.08 -3.70
CA HIS A 648 7.84 34.83 -3.94
C HIS A 648 8.96 33.89 -4.42
N LEU A 649 10.05 34.47 -4.93
CA LEU A 649 11.19 33.71 -5.47
C LEU A 649 11.81 32.74 -4.44
N ASN A 650 11.78 33.09 -3.15
CA ASN A 650 12.25 32.24 -2.04
C ASN A 650 11.24 31.15 -1.59
N GLY A 651 10.11 31.00 -2.28
CA GLY A 651 9.08 29.99 -1.97
C GLY A 651 8.13 30.36 -0.83
N SER A 652 8.23 31.56 -0.26
CA SER A 652 7.23 32.07 0.69
C SER A 652 5.96 32.52 -0.04
N VAL A 653 4.81 32.47 0.63
CA VAL A 653 3.54 32.91 0.03
C VAL A 653 3.49 34.44 -0.08
N VAL A 654 2.94 34.93 -1.19
CA VAL A 654 2.77 36.38 -1.44
C VAL A 654 1.80 37.02 -0.45
N ASN A 655 0.73 36.30 -0.11
CA ASN A 655 -0.25 36.72 0.87
C ASN A 655 -0.13 35.80 2.11
N PRO A 656 0.32 36.30 3.27
CA PRO A 656 0.54 35.49 4.47
C PRO A 656 -0.70 34.78 5.02
N GLN A 657 -1.90 35.22 4.63
CA GLN A 657 -3.18 34.62 5.00
C GLN A 657 -3.51 33.38 4.16
N ASP A 658 -2.80 33.15 3.03
CA ASP A 658 -3.04 31.99 2.20
C ASP A 658 -2.58 30.71 2.89
N ARG A 659 -3.39 29.67 2.77
CA ARG A 659 -3.13 28.40 3.44
C ARG A 659 -2.04 27.61 2.72
N VAL A 660 -1.00 27.23 3.46
CA VAL A 660 0.05 26.30 3.03
C VAL A 660 -0.16 24.93 3.65
N MET A 661 0.39 23.88 3.04
CA MET A 661 0.34 22.53 3.60
C MET A 661 1.06 22.44 4.95
N ASP A 662 0.41 21.80 5.92
CA ASP A 662 1.00 21.41 7.20
C ASP A 662 1.21 19.89 7.21
N GLU A 663 2.48 19.47 7.22
CA GLU A 663 2.85 18.06 7.21
C GLU A 663 2.39 17.31 8.46
N SER A 664 2.31 17.99 9.60
CA SER A 664 1.88 17.39 10.88
C SER A 664 0.40 17.00 10.88
N LEU A 665 -0.39 17.55 9.95
CA LEU A 665 -1.82 17.29 9.78
C LEU A 665 -2.12 16.28 8.65
N LEU A 666 -1.11 15.62 8.08
CA LEU A 666 -1.26 14.59 7.04
C LEU A 666 -1.57 13.20 7.64
N ALA A 667 -2.54 13.15 8.55
CA ALA A 667 -3.02 11.90 9.14
C ALA A 667 -3.59 10.98 8.05
N PRO A 668 -3.37 9.66 8.11
CA PRO A 668 -3.91 8.72 7.14
C PRO A 668 -5.46 8.71 7.15
N TYR A 669 -6.05 8.52 5.97
CA TYR A 669 -7.48 8.30 5.78
C TYR A 669 -7.73 6.87 5.23
N PRO A 670 -8.52 6.02 5.91
CA PRO A 670 -9.12 6.24 7.23
C PRO A 670 -8.08 6.32 8.37
N PRO A 671 -8.46 6.81 9.57
CA PRO A 671 -7.56 6.91 10.72
C PRO A 671 -6.88 5.59 11.06
N ARG A 672 -5.58 5.66 11.25
CA ARG A 672 -4.75 4.55 11.73
C ARG A 672 -3.81 5.09 12.81
N PRO A 673 -4.27 5.21 14.06
CA PRO A 673 -3.42 5.68 15.16
C PRO A 673 -2.27 4.67 15.41
N PRO A 674 -1.13 5.14 15.92
CA PRO A 674 -0.05 4.27 16.33
C PRO A 674 -0.45 3.42 17.56
N PRO A 675 0.20 2.27 17.81
CA PRO A 675 0.08 1.57 19.08
C PRO A 675 0.41 2.48 20.28
N GLU A 676 -0.26 2.27 21.42
CA GLU A 676 -0.15 3.15 22.59
C GLU A 676 1.26 3.20 23.19
N SER A 677 1.98 2.07 23.18
CA SER A 677 3.34 1.95 23.73
C SER A 677 4.28 1.23 22.79
N ALA A 678 5.57 1.55 22.88
CA ALA A 678 6.63 0.80 22.22
C ALA A 678 7.21 -0.28 23.15
N ASP A 679 7.61 -1.41 22.55
CA ASP A 679 8.36 -2.47 23.21
C ASP A 679 9.87 -2.16 23.24
N PHE A 680 10.34 -1.46 22.22
CA PHE A 680 11.75 -1.08 22.06
C PHE A 680 11.88 0.41 21.80
N THR A 681 12.94 1.01 22.34
CA THR A 681 13.33 2.39 22.05
C THR A 681 14.78 2.40 21.58
N LEU A 682 14.99 2.95 20.39
CA LEU A 682 16.31 3.09 19.78
C LEU A 682 16.60 4.58 19.62
N LYS A 683 17.73 5.01 20.18
CA LYS A 683 18.16 6.41 20.16
C LYS A 683 19.34 6.59 19.23
N PHE A 684 19.27 7.62 18.40
CA PHE A 684 20.30 8.00 17.47
C PHE A 684 20.64 9.47 17.63
N MET A 685 21.92 9.77 17.46
CA MET A 685 22.42 11.15 17.41
C MET A 685 23.07 11.39 16.05
N VAL A 686 22.68 12.44 15.37
CA VAL A 686 23.32 12.92 14.15
C VAL A 686 24.49 13.81 14.55
N ASN A 687 25.69 13.45 14.09
CA ASN A 687 26.92 14.20 14.36
C ASN A 687 27.79 14.32 13.10
N LYS A 688 28.68 15.33 13.11
CA LYS A 688 29.80 15.46 12.18
C LYS A 688 31.09 15.04 12.88
N THR A 689 31.88 14.14 12.29
CA THR A 689 33.21 13.74 12.82
C THR A 689 34.38 14.27 11.99
N GLY A 690 34.07 14.97 10.91
CA GLY A 690 35.01 15.65 10.04
C GLY A 690 34.26 16.59 9.08
N PRO A 691 34.99 17.36 8.24
CA PRO A 691 34.38 18.35 7.33
C PRO A 691 33.34 17.78 6.36
N SER A 692 33.43 16.49 6.05
CA SER A 692 32.51 15.81 5.14
C SER A 692 31.87 14.55 5.76
N THR A 693 32.22 14.19 6.99
CA THR A 693 31.89 12.89 7.61
C THR A 693 30.70 12.99 8.55
N TRP A 694 29.58 12.41 8.12
CA TRP A 694 28.34 12.31 8.89
C TRP A 694 28.23 10.96 9.60
N VAL A 695 27.70 10.99 10.82
CA VAL A 695 27.56 9.81 11.68
C VAL A 695 26.18 9.77 12.29
N LEU A 696 25.53 8.60 12.20
CA LEU A 696 24.32 8.30 12.96
C LEU A 696 24.72 7.38 14.13
N ASN A 697 24.73 7.96 15.33
CA ASN A 697 25.12 7.35 16.59
C ASN A 697 26.62 6.95 16.68
N ALA A 698 27.02 5.84 16.08
CA ALA A 698 28.30 5.18 16.44
C ALA A 698 29.42 5.32 15.41
N ALA A 699 29.14 5.24 14.11
CA ALA A 699 30.14 5.28 13.05
C ALA A 699 29.53 5.76 11.72
N PRO A 700 30.34 6.32 10.79
CA PRO A 700 29.88 6.56 9.43
C PRO A 700 29.64 5.22 8.71
N HIS A 701 28.81 5.26 7.67
CA HIS A 701 28.59 4.10 6.81
C HIS A 701 29.88 3.60 6.13
N GLU A 702 29.97 2.29 5.87
CA GLU A 702 31.19 1.63 5.40
C GLU A 702 31.44 1.85 3.91
N PHE A 703 32.65 2.31 3.58
CA PHE A 703 33.10 2.73 2.24
C PHE A 703 32.84 1.73 1.10
N PHE A 704 33.01 0.42 1.36
CA PHE A 704 32.84 -0.64 0.37
C PHE A 704 31.65 -1.55 0.68
N ARG A 705 30.62 -1.02 1.36
CA ARG A 705 29.45 -1.82 1.73
C ARG A 705 28.86 -2.54 0.52
N GLN A 706 28.74 -1.84 -0.60
CA GLN A 706 28.23 -2.37 -1.85
C GLN A 706 29.06 -3.55 -2.42
N ASN A 707 30.32 -3.70 -2.02
CA ASN A 707 31.25 -4.75 -2.49
C ASN A 707 31.43 -5.91 -1.49
N VAL A 708 30.77 -5.87 -0.33
CA VAL A 708 30.83 -6.95 0.66
C VAL A 708 29.56 -7.81 0.63
N PRO A 709 29.63 -9.08 1.06
CA PRO A 709 28.46 -9.95 1.05
C PRO A 709 27.27 -9.32 1.79
N PRO A 710 26.03 -9.43 1.26
CA PRO A 710 24.87 -8.77 1.84
C PRO A 710 24.60 -9.21 3.28
N ILE A 711 24.19 -8.28 4.16
CA ILE A 711 23.81 -8.60 5.57
C ILE A 711 22.74 -9.68 5.63
N LEU A 712 21.81 -9.68 4.65
CA LEU A 712 20.75 -10.68 4.56
C LEU A 712 21.32 -12.11 4.50
N TRP A 713 22.41 -12.31 3.77
CA TRP A 713 23.02 -13.62 3.52
C TRP A 713 24.26 -13.92 4.39
N ASN A 714 24.88 -12.88 4.96
CA ASN A 714 26.07 -13.02 5.77
C ASN A 714 26.05 -12.08 6.98
N GLU A 715 25.78 -12.63 8.16
CA GLU A 715 25.75 -11.89 9.42
C GLU A 715 27.09 -11.26 9.80
N LYS A 716 28.21 -11.86 9.38
CA LYS A 716 29.54 -11.30 9.64
C LYS A 716 29.77 -9.99 8.91
N SER A 717 28.95 -9.69 7.91
CA SER A 717 28.97 -8.40 7.25
C SER A 717 28.29 -7.30 8.09
N CYS A 718 27.63 -7.61 9.22
CA CYS A 718 27.07 -6.59 10.10
C CYS A 718 28.20 -5.83 10.83
N GLY A 719 28.38 -4.55 10.49
CA GLY A 719 29.37 -3.65 11.08
C GLY A 719 28.85 -2.81 12.25
N LYS A 720 29.57 -1.74 12.61
CA LYS A 720 29.19 -0.83 13.72
C LYS A 720 27.89 -0.04 13.50
N THR A 721 27.46 0.08 12.24
CA THR A 721 26.24 0.77 11.81
C THR A 721 25.03 -0.18 11.71
N CYS A 722 25.19 -1.42 12.15
CA CYS A 722 24.16 -2.44 12.13
C CYS A 722 23.74 -2.77 13.57
N TRP A 723 22.45 -2.65 13.86
CA TRP A 723 21.90 -3.09 15.13
C TRP A 723 21.75 -4.60 15.15
N ALA A 724 22.69 -5.26 15.84
CA ALA A 724 22.66 -6.69 16.14
C ALA A 724 22.42 -7.00 17.63
N ASN A 725 22.39 -5.97 18.49
CA ASN A 725 22.25 -6.11 19.93
C ASN A 725 20.77 -6.23 20.33
N GLY A 726 20.13 -7.34 19.95
CA GLY A 726 18.76 -7.69 20.32
C GLY A 726 17.90 -8.14 19.15
N LEU A 727 16.98 -9.09 19.41
CA LEU A 727 16.02 -9.59 18.43
C LEU A 727 14.78 -8.68 18.43
N LEU A 728 14.68 -7.78 17.44
CA LEU A 728 13.42 -7.11 17.12
C LEU A 728 12.50 -8.15 16.47
N ARG A 729 11.42 -8.53 17.18
CA ARG A 729 10.53 -9.62 16.76
C ARG A 729 9.39 -9.08 15.89
N ASN A 730 8.80 -9.97 15.10
CA ASN A 730 7.55 -9.66 14.43
C ASN A 730 6.46 -9.34 15.45
N GLY A 731 5.63 -8.33 15.18
CA GLY A 731 4.62 -7.78 16.07
C GLY A 731 5.15 -6.79 17.12
N SER A 732 6.46 -6.55 17.20
CA SER A 732 7.01 -5.58 18.15
C SER A 732 6.84 -4.14 17.66
N VAL A 733 6.59 -3.23 18.61
CA VAL A 733 6.50 -1.80 18.38
C VAL A 733 7.81 -1.12 18.77
N VAL A 734 8.34 -0.28 17.90
CA VAL A 734 9.65 0.36 18.05
C VAL A 734 9.50 1.88 17.95
N ASP A 735 10.05 2.58 18.94
CA ASP A 735 10.31 4.01 18.87
C ASP A 735 11.74 4.26 18.38
N LEU A 736 11.87 5.10 17.34
CA LEU A 736 13.14 5.68 16.91
C LEU A 736 13.16 7.14 17.34
N ILE A 737 14.13 7.50 18.18
CA ILE A 737 14.39 8.87 18.59
C ILE A 737 15.67 9.30 17.90
N ILE A 738 15.61 10.36 17.09
CA ILE A 738 16.77 10.90 16.38
C ILE A 738 16.94 12.36 16.78
N GLU A 739 18.14 12.71 17.21
CA GLU A 739 18.50 14.04 17.71
C GLU A 739 19.73 14.59 16.99
N ASN A 740 19.75 15.90 16.74
CA ASN A 740 20.93 16.61 16.25
C ASN A 740 21.91 16.89 17.40
N GLY A 741 23.19 16.56 17.21
CA GLY A 741 24.26 17.01 18.09
C GLY A 741 24.66 18.47 17.87
N ALA A 742 25.83 18.84 18.40
CA ALA A 742 26.37 20.20 18.31
C ALA A 742 26.67 20.60 16.86
N ASP A 743 26.44 21.87 16.53
CA ASP A 743 26.76 22.50 15.24
C ASP A 743 26.12 21.82 13.99
N ILE A 744 24.97 21.17 14.18
CA ILE A 744 24.16 20.61 13.09
C ILE A 744 23.12 21.65 12.64
N ASP A 745 23.38 22.21 11.46
CA ASP A 745 22.67 23.34 10.86
C ASP A 745 21.88 22.96 9.59
N SER A 746 21.82 21.67 9.26
CA SER A 746 21.11 21.15 8.08
C SER A 746 19.89 20.31 8.46
N ASN A 747 18.85 20.35 7.62
CA ASN A 747 17.74 19.41 7.69
C ASN A 747 18.19 18.02 7.22
N HIS A 748 17.68 16.97 7.86
CA HIS A 748 17.90 15.58 7.48
C HIS A 748 16.56 14.91 7.14
N PRO A 749 16.19 14.80 5.85
CA PRO A 749 15.10 13.93 5.44
C PRO A 749 15.54 12.49 5.59
N PHE A 750 14.98 11.75 6.54
CA PHE A 750 15.24 10.32 6.71
C PHE A 750 14.24 9.51 5.90
N HIS A 751 14.72 8.43 5.28
CA HIS A 751 13.92 7.38 4.67
C HIS A 751 14.17 6.06 5.39
N LYS A 752 13.09 5.33 5.64
CA LYS A 752 13.13 3.99 6.23
C LYS A 752 12.54 2.97 5.27
N HIS A 753 13.32 1.95 4.93
CA HIS A 753 12.88 0.86 4.05
C HIS A 753 11.85 -0.05 4.76
N ASN A 754 11.02 -0.73 3.96
CA ASN A 754 10.07 -1.80 4.34
C ASN A 754 8.91 -1.43 5.28
N HIS A 755 9.09 -0.64 6.33
CA HIS A 755 7.98 -0.31 7.24
C HIS A 755 7.82 1.19 7.34
N LYS A 756 6.61 1.67 7.04
CA LYS A 756 6.19 3.04 7.33
C LYS A 756 6.21 3.29 8.83
N VAL A 757 6.45 4.55 9.19
CA VAL A 757 6.51 5.05 10.54
C VAL A 757 5.40 6.08 10.76
N TRP A 758 4.88 6.14 11.97
CA TRP A 758 4.14 7.30 12.45
C TRP A 758 5.12 8.35 12.95
N VAL A 759 5.00 9.58 12.45
CA VAL A 759 5.77 10.72 12.96
C VAL A 759 5.06 11.26 14.20
N ILE A 760 5.43 10.73 15.36
CA ILE A 760 4.69 10.93 16.60
C ILE A 760 5.14 12.14 17.40
N GLY A 761 6.32 12.70 17.14
CA GLY A 761 6.74 13.93 17.83
C GLY A 761 7.97 14.59 17.26
N GLN A 762 8.07 15.89 17.47
CA GLN A 762 9.21 16.74 17.10
C GLN A 762 9.39 17.83 18.15
N GLY A 763 10.64 18.25 18.40
CA GLY A 763 10.92 19.29 19.38
C GLY A 763 12.35 19.81 19.33
N ASP A 764 12.70 20.59 20.36
CA ASP A 764 14.01 21.18 20.60
C ASP A 764 14.46 21.00 22.05
N GLY A 765 15.71 21.37 22.33
CA GLY A 765 16.31 21.28 23.66
C GLY A 765 16.81 19.88 24.03
N GLY A 766 16.94 19.01 23.03
CA GLY A 766 17.34 17.61 23.15
C GLY A 766 16.23 16.70 23.67
N PHE A 767 16.50 15.39 23.71
CA PHE A 767 15.58 14.39 24.24
C PHE A 767 16.06 13.84 25.60
N PRO A 768 15.78 14.53 26.73
CA PRO A 768 16.32 14.18 28.04
C PRO A 768 15.70 12.91 28.66
N TRP A 769 14.54 12.47 28.16
CA TRP A 769 13.80 11.33 28.72
C TRP A 769 14.38 10.00 28.21
N PRO A 770 14.36 8.91 28.99
CA PRO A 770 14.82 7.60 28.53
C PRO A 770 14.01 7.05 27.36
N ASP A 771 12.70 7.27 27.33
CA ASP A 771 11.78 6.81 26.29
C ASP A 771 10.56 7.74 26.16
N VAL A 772 9.68 7.46 25.20
CA VAL A 772 8.45 8.24 24.97
C VAL A 772 7.48 8.13 26.15
N LYS A 773 7.41 6.98 26.82
CA LYS A 773 6.50 6.77 27.96
C LYS A 773 6.88 7.65 29.14
N ASP A 774 8.18 7.83 29.39
CA ASP A 774 8.70 8.75 30.38
C ASP A 774 8.49 10.21 29.95
N ALA A 775 8.74 10.54 28.67
CA ALA A 775 8.48 11.88 28.14
C ALA A 775 7.01 12.31 28.31
N MET A 776 6.06 11.41 28.04
CA MET A 776 4.63 11.67 28.23
C MET A 776 4.26 11.96 29.69
N LYS A 777 5.01 11.42 30.67
CA LYS A 777 4.76 11.63 32.10
C LYS A 777 5.48 12.86 32.66
N ASN A 778 6.67 13.16 32.13
CA ASN A 778 7.60 14.13 32.70
C ASN A 778 7.72 15.41 31.85
N GLY A 779 6.58 15.98 31.45
CA GLY A 779 6.50 17.31 30.81
C GLY A 779 6.79 17.36 29.30
N GLY A 780 7.06 16.23 28.65
CA GLY A 780 7.30 16.12 27.21
C GLY A 780 6.04 15.93 26.36
N ALA A 781 4.87 15.67 26.96
CA ALA A 781 3.63 15.34 26.25
C ALA A 781 3.22 16.34 25.14
N LYS A 782 3.56 17.62 25.29
CA LYS A 782 3.29 18.68 24.31
C LYS A 782 3.97 18.48 22.94
N TYR A 783 5.03 17.67 22.88
CA TYR A 783 5.78 17.39 21.66
C TYR A 783 5.18 16.24 20.84
N PHE A 784 4.16 15.55 21.35
CA PHE A 784 3.67 14.31 20.75
C PHE A 784 2.22 14.39 20.25
N ASN A 785 1.99 13.79 19.08
CA ASN A 785 0.68 13.45 18.54
C ASN A 785 0.55 11.92 18.45
N LEU A 786 -0.24 11.32 19.34
CA LEU A 786 -0.53 9.88 19.34
C LEU A 786 -1.96 9.56 18.87
N ILE A 787 -2.75 10.57 18.50
CA ILE A 787 -4.15 10.39 18.10
C ILE A 787 -4.24 10.21 16.59
N ASN A 788 -3.63 11.12 15.84
CA ASN A 788 -3.68 11.13 14.38
C ASN A 788 -2.37 11.63 13.75
N PRO A 789 -1.20 11.07 14.11
CA PRO A 789 0.06 11.46 13.50
C PRO A 789 0.12 11.06 12.01
N PRO A 790 0.92 11.78 11.19
CA PRO A 790 1.24 11.35 9.83
C PRO A 790 1.88 9.97 9.82
N ARG A 791 1.53 9.14 8.83
CA ARG A 791 2.10 7.81 8.60
C ARG A 791 2.81 7.76 7.25
N ARG A 792 4.13 7.66 7.26
CA ARG A 792 5.01 7.93 6.11
C ARG A 792 6.17 6.95 6.06
N ASP A 793 6.89 6.86 4.95
CA ASP A 793 8.19 6.16 4.92
C ASP A 793 9.39 7.13 4.93
N GLY A 794 9.12 8.43 4.72
CA GLY A 794 10.03 9.53 4.98
C GLY A 794 9.64 10.36 6.22
N PHE A 795 10.62 10.98 6.88
CA PHE A 795 10.40 11.95 7.96
C PHE A 795 11.58 12.91 8.11
N THR A 796 11.32 14.15 8.51
CA THR A 796 12.35 15.19 8.59
C THR A 796 12.83 15.41 10.03
N LEU A 797 14.14 15.36 10.23
CA LEU A 797 14.80 15.98 11.39
C LEU A 797 15.25 17.39 10.99
N TYR A 798 14.63 18.41 11.57
CA TYR A 798 14.93 19.80 11.24
C TYR A 798 16.30 20.25 11.78
N ALA A 799 16.91 21.21 11.09
CA ALA A 799 18.18 21.85 11.44
C ALA A 799 18.16 22.50 12.83
N GLY A 800 19.29 22.43 13.53
CA GLY A 800 19.51 23.05 14.82
C GLY A 800 19.96 22.04 15.88
N GLU A 801 20.90 22.46 16.73
CA GLU A 801 21.38 21.69 17.87
C GLU A 801 20.22 21.30 18.81
N GLY A 802 20.21 20.04 19.23
CA GLY A 802 19.18 19.51 20.14
C GLY A 802 17.78 19.43 19.53
N LYS A 803 17.62 19.69 18.23
CA LYS A 803 16.37 19.33 17.53
C LYS A 803 16.23 17.82 17.52
N PHE A 804 15.01 17.33 17.74
CA PHE A 804 14.72 15.91 17.71
C PHE A 804 13.45 15.59 16.94
N VAL A 805 13.41 14.38 16.40
CA VAL A 805 12.22 13.74 15.83
C VAL A 805 12.05 12.36 16.46
N VAL A 806 10.81 12.01 16.75
CA VAL A 806 10.42 10.70 17.27
C VAL A 806 9.44 10.08 16.28
N VAL A 807 9.80 8.89 15.80
CA VAL A 807 8.91 8.09 14.95
C VAL A 807 8.66 6.74 15.58
N ARG A 808 7.42 6.24 15.46
CA ARG A 808 7.01 4.91 15.93
C ARG A 808 6.70 4.02 14.76
N TYR A 809 7.05 2.75 14.81
CA TYR A 809 6.57 1.77 13.83
C TYR A 809 6.35 0.41 14.48
N GLU A 810 5.49 -0.38 13.85
CA GLU A 810 5.25 -1.77 14.20
C GLU A 810 5.87 -2.66 13.13
N ILE A 811 6.48 -3.76 13.56
CA ILE A 811 7.08 -4.74 12.67
C ILE A 811 5.98 -5.73 12.28
N TYR A 812 5.58 -5.72 11.01
CA TYR A 812 4.52 -6.61 10.50
C TYR A 812 5.08 -7.84 9.78
N PHE A 813 6.30 -7.72 9.25
CA PHE A 813 6.98 -8.79 8.53
C PHE A 813 8.49 -8.71 8.72
N PRO A 814 9.21 -9.85 8.62
CA PRO A 814 10.67 -9.86 8.72
C PRO A 814 11.30 -9.18 7.50
N ALA A 815 12.26 -8.29 7.72
CA ALA A 815 13.04 -7.63 6.68
C ALA A 815 14.41 -7.15 7.20
N VAL A 816 15.39 -7.00 6.30
CA VAL A 816 16.57 -6.19 6.61
C VAL A 816 16.25 -4.77 6.17
N SER A 817 16.14 -3.84 7.11
CA SER A 817 15.66 -2.48 6.85
C SER A 817 16.80 -1.49 6.99
N MET A 818 16.99 -0.67 5.96
CA MET A 818 17.89 0.48 5.98
C MET A 818 17.14 1.73 6.43
N LEU A 819 17.78 2.52 7.29
CA LEU A 819 17.39 3.86 7.68
C LEU A 819 18.51 4.81 7.26
N HIS A 820 18.21 5.81 6.44
CA HIS A 820 19.23 6.73 5.96
C HIS A 820 18.70 8.12 5.65
N CYS A 821 19.58 9.11 5.63
CA CYS A 821 19.22 10.42 5.08
C CYS A 821 19.06 10.30 3.56
N HIS A 822 18.04 10.93 2.98
CA HIS A 822 17.77 10.96 1.54
C HIS A 822 18.42 12.17 0.84
N MET A 823 19.33 12.86 1.52
CA MET A 823 20.16 13.92 0.93
C MET A 823 21.47 13.30 0.42
N ILE A 824 21.83 13.53 -0.84
CA ILE A 824 22.85 12.72 -1.52
C ILE A 824 24.23 12.81 -0.85
N HIS A 825 24.67 13.98 -0.41
CA HIS A 825 25.99 14.12 0.24
C HIS A 825 25.97 13.63 1.69
N HIS A 826 24.79 13.40 2.27
CA HIS A 826 24.64 12.64 3.51
C HIS A 826 24.54 11.13 3.25
N PHE A 827 24.24 10.69 2.03
CA PHE A 827 23.90 9.29 1.69
C PHE A 827 24.93 8.56 0.82
N ALA A 828 25.24 9.10 -0.36
CA ALA A 828 25.84 8.38 -1.47
C ALA A 828 27.35 8.54 -1.57
N ALA A 829 28.00 9.18 -0.60
CA ALA A 829 29.44 9.35 -0.65
C ALA A 829 30.17 8.07 -0.17
N SER A 830 29.90 7.01 -0.95
CA SER A 830 30.63 5.77 -1.21
C SER A 830 32.08 6.00 -1.71
N ILE A 831 32.64 7.18 -1.42
CA ILE A 831 33.99 7.63 -1.69
C ILE A 831 34.50 8.22 -0.36
N PRO A 832 35.61 7.69 0.21
CA PRO A 832 35.60 7.15 1.57
C PRO A 832 35.02 8.10 2.64
N LEU A 833 34.22 7.52 3.56
CA LEU A 833 33.82 8.00 4.90
C LEU A 833 32.44 8.66 5.05
N LEU A 834 31.61 8.80 4.03
CA LEU A 834 30.54 9.79 4.12
C LEU A 834 29.17 9.14 3.95
N SER A 835 28.57 8.66 5.05
CA SER A 835 27.13 8.41 5.01
C SER A 835 26.43 8.22 6.36
N LEU A 836 25.24 8.84 6.46
CA LEU A 836 24.29 8.77 7.56
C LEU A 836 23.33 7.59 7.32
N CYS A 837 23.82 6.38 7.52
CA CYS A 837 23.04 5.15 7.37
C CYS A 837 23.13 4.26 8.59
N PHE A 838 22.02 3.63 8.93
CA PHE A 838 21.93 2.64 9.98
C PHE A 838 21.01 1.49 9.58
N TYR A 839 21.35 0.27 10.00
CA TYR A 839 20.64 -0.94 9.61
C TYR A 839 19.99 -1.61 10.80
N PHE A 840 18.78 -2.10 10.58
CA PHE A 840 18.11 -3.03 11.49
C PHE A 840 18.03 -4.38 10.81
N LYS A 841 18.63 -5.40 11.42
CA LYS A 841 18.36 -6.78 11.03
C LYS A 841 17.16 -7.27 11.83
N LEU A 842 16.00 -7.42 11.18
CA LEU A 842 14.86 -8.11 11.78
C LEU A 842 15.00 -9.60 11.48
N ILE A 843 15.49 -10.36 12.47
CA ILE A 843 15.50 -11.82 12.39
C ILE A 843 14.22 -12.30 13.07
N ALA A 844 13.21 -12.68 12.27
CA ALA A 844 12.48 -13.89 12.61
C ALA A 844 13.42 -15.04 12.24
N THR A 845 13.67 -15.99 13.13
CA THR A 845 14.44 -17.19 12.84
C THR A 845 13.93 -17.82 11.54
N LEU A 846 14.64 -17.60 10.43
CA LEU A 846 14.69 -18.54 9.33
C LEU A 846 15.45 -19.74 9.87
N GLU A 847 14.77 -20.58 10.65
CA GLU A 847 15.28 -21.93 10.90
C GLU A 847 15.34 -22.63 9.54
N ARG A 848 16.57 -22.67 8.99
CA ARG A 848 17.11 -23.66 8.06
C ARG A 848 16.06 -24.51 7.33
N THR A 849 15.64 -24.05 6.16
CA THR A 849 15.42 -24.94 5.01
C THR A 849 16.62 -24.87 4.08
N THR A 850 17.81 -25.20 4.61
CA THR A 850 18.92 -25.64 3.76
C THR A 850 18.51 -26.96 3.14
N GLY A 851 17.99 -26.93 1.92
CA GLY A 851 17.51 -28.13 1.27
C GLY A 851 17.07 -28.04 -0.17
N TYR A 852 17.19 -26.90 -0.87
CA TYR A 852 17.08 -26.85 -2.33
C TYR A 852 17.95 -25.69 -2.84
N PHE A 853 18.57 -25.86 -4.01
CA PHE A 853 19.67 -25.07 -4.60
C PHE A 853 21.09 -25.51 -4.19
N SER A 854 21.41 -26.74 -4.62
CA SER A 854 22.73 -27.08 -5.18
C SER A 854 22.73 -26.83 -6.68
#